data_AF-A0A8H3VNV2-F1
#
_entry.id   AF-A0A8H3VNV2-F1
#
_cell.length_a   1.000
_cell.length_b   1.000
_cell.length_c   1.000
_cell.angle_alpha   90.00
_cell.angle_beta   90.00
_cell.angle_gamma   90.00
#
_symmetry.space_group_name_H-M   'P 1'
#
loop_
_entity.id
_entity.type
_entity.pdbx_description
1 polymer ?
#
loop_
_entity_poly.entity_id
_entity_poly.type
_entity_poly.pdbx_seq_one_letter_code
_entity_poly.pdbx_strand_id
1 'polypeptide(L)'
;MSYAYDDLRPSRNNFHEPQGLTGQATLAFTWALNSTKGLWARKKKNTGGGGGGGGNAPRKSLLRRVFGLGNVLILLWVYVTYWGERTVFDRAIEECDWRHWESWPPEAQPHHVAFVADPQLVDPHTYPGRPWPLSTLTIWYTDIYLERVYRLMQERLYPDTTIFLGDLFDGGREWSVSGGERWDNPDKNFKRNGQAFWVKEYKRFSKIFFETFTKTGVEPRTGQKMRRKIISTLPGNHDLGFGEGVHRPVRNRFHAYFGEGNRVDVVGNHTFVSIDAVSISAKDPDHGRMNEDIWGSTMEFLDNVQATRKTAITRELKYQFGGENMDTRPRYGHDIVETDQLKAATLPTGKNLEDLSLPTILLSHVPLYRDAGTPCGPLREHWPPSKNADGTPMEKDDRNALSIARGYQYQNVISADLTKDITTKIGDIQYAFSGDDHDYCEVVHRRYPSGGGGIREFTEKSISWAMGVRKPGFSLLSLYNPIDANGKPIHTSAEETLQHHLCLMPDQLGIFINYILLLVFTLSCLLLRAGHMATNPQKSQFAGPDSPLLPTTYGADKEKCSSSGTSSDDGLTQNSYTDINGGKLASRPSAARKERSVSPLGGYGLPPPAHLQQTQRANVYRVPLVSHAGYYPDRDERDLEKVGVFVDKRKRLKGLKLFYAEFQWSVIKVAYAVLAWYGFLLYRG
;
A
#
# COMPACT_ATOMS: atom_id res chain seq x y z
N MET A 1 4.50 57.43 -13.07
CA MET A 1 5.12 56.85 -11.87
C MET A 1 5.49 55.42 -12.19
N SER A 2 6.79 55.16 -12.22
CA SER A 2 7.42 53.90 -12.58
C SER A 2 7.37 52.93 -11.41
N TYR A 3 6.85 51.72 -11.62
CA TYR A 3 7.30 50.55 -10.88
C TYR A 3 7.57 49.43 -11.89
N ALA A 4 8.86 49.18 -12.07
CA ALA A 4 9.42 48.05 -12.80
C ALA A 4 9.16 46.76 -12.01
N TYR A 5 8.75 45.71 -12.71
CA TYR A 5 9.00 44.34 -12.31
C TYR A 5 9.57 43.62 -13.52
N ASP A 6 10.75 43.03 -13.29
CA ASP A 6 11.64 42.47 -14.28
C ASP A 6 11.04 41.35 -15.13
N ASP A 7 11.39 41.41 -16.42
CA ASP A 7 11.40 40.31 -17.36
C ASP A 7 12.25 39.15 -16.81
N LEU A 8 11.63 37.98 -16.60
CA LEU A 8 12.34 36.71 -16.65
C LEU A 8 11.63 35.76 -17.63
N ARG A 9 12.21 35.71 -18.83
CA ARG A 9 12.01 34.64 -19.81
C ARG A 9 12.32 33.27 -19.20
N PRO A 10 11.67 32.20 -19.70
CA PRO A 10 11.65 30.89 -19.07
C PRO A 10 12.96 30.13 -19.30
N SER A 11 13.55 29.59 -18.22
CA SER A 11 14.64 28.62 -18.30
C SER A 11 14.11 27.24 -18.69
N ARG A 12 13.73 27.12 -19.95
CA ARG A 12 13.74 25.85 -20.69
C ARG A 12 15.19 25.36 -20.70
N ASN A 13 15.44 24.17 -20.13
CA ASN A 13 16.63 23.30 -20.27
C ASN A 13 17.26 22.82 -18.94
N ASN A 14 16.46 22.33 -17.99
CA ASN A 14 16.95 21.38 -16.98
C ASN A 14 15.91 20.29 -16.72
N PHE A 15 15.48 19.60 -17.78
CA PHE A 15 14.86 18.29 -17.63
C PHE A 15 16.02 17.29 -17.52
N HIS A 16 16.48 17.04 -16.30
CA HIS A 16 17.24 15.83 -16.04
C HIS A 16 16.23 14.68 -16.10
N GLU A 17 16.36 13.84 -17.12
CA GLU A 17 15.70 12.54 -17.19
C GLU A 17 15.83 11.86 -15.81
N PRO A 18 14.72 11.49 -15.14
CA PRO A 18 14.82 10.83 -13.85
C PRO A 18 15.62 9.56 -14.06
N GLN A 19 16.75 9.43 -13.35
CA GLN A 19 17.58 8.24 -13.44
C GLN A 19 16.67 7.01 -13.32
N GLY A 20 16.70 6.14 -14.34
CA GLY A 20 15.85 4.95 -14.39
C GLY A 20 15.91 4.15 -13.09
N LEU A 21 14.83 3.44 -12.78
CA LEU A 21 14.67 2.65 -11.54
C LEU A 21 15.87 1.73 -11.24
N THR A 22 16.55 1.23 -12.27
CA THR A 22 17.80 0.47 -12.15
C THR A 22 18.94 1.30 -11.57
N GLY A 23 19.10 2.55 -12.01
CA GLY A 23 20.08 3.53 -11.52
C GLY A 23 19.88 3.87 -10.04
N GLN A 24 18.63 4.10 -9.63
CA GLN A 24 18.29 4.38 -8.24
C GLN A 24 18.43 3.15 -7.32
N ALA A 25 18.11 1.95 -7.83
CA ALA A 25 18.38 0.71 -7.12
C ALA A 25 19.90 0.48 -6.94
N THR A 26 20.74 0.81 -7.93
CA THR A 26 22.20 0.81 -7.76
C THR A 26 22.68 1.85 -6.76
N LEU A 27 22.06 3.04 -6.70
CA LEU A 27 22.39 4.06 -5.71
C LEU A 27 22.00 3.64 -4.29
N ALA A 28 20.83 3.02 -4.10
CA ALA A 28 20.41 2.46 -2.82
C ALA A 28 21.30 1.28 -2.39
N PHE A 29 21.69 0.42 -3.35
CA PHE A 29 22.61 -0.70 -3.10
C PHE A 29 24.03 -0.20 -2.77
N THR A 30 24.52 0.83 -3.46
CA THR A 30 25.83 1.45 -3.17
C THR A 30 25.82 2.25 -1.87
N TRP A 31 24.70 2.88 -1.52
CA TRP A 31 24.50 3.51 -0.21
C TRP A 31 24.50 2.46 0.91
N ALA A 32 23.78 1.34 0.76
CA ALA A 32 23.81 0.22 1.72
C ALA A 32 25.22 -0.40 1.85
N LEU A 33 25.96 -0.51 0.74
CA LEU A 33 27.37 -0.93 0.75
C LEU A 33 28.30 0.11 1.40
N ASN A 34 28.04 1.40 1.29
CA ASN A 34 28.85 2.45 1.93
C ASN A 34 28.53 2.62 3.42
N SER A 35 27.28 2.42 3.83
CA SER A 35 26.86 2.38 5.24
C SER A 35 27.49 1.20 5.99
N THR A 36 27.68 0.06 5.31
CA THR A 36 28.42 -1.08 5.86
C THR A 36 29.95 -0.83 5.88
N LYS A 37 30.51 -0.06 4.93
CA LYS A 37 31.92 0.38 5.02
C LYS A 37 32.19 1.27 6.25
N GLY A 38 31.24 2.11 6.68
CA GLY A 38 31.37 2.92 7.90
C GLY A 38 31.50 2.06 9.18
N LEU A 39 30.79 0.94 9.25
CA LEU A 39 30.89 -0.05 10.33
C LEU A 39 32.19 -0.87 10.26
N TRP A 40 32.74 -1.10 9.06
CA TRP A 40 34.01 -1.81 8.86
C TRP A 40 35.25 -0.93 9.08
N ALA A 41 35.19 0.36 8.75
CA ALA A 41 36.26 1.33 9.02
C ALA A 41 36.49 1.52 10.52
N ARG A 42 35.42 1.46 11.34
CA ARG A 42 35.50 1.52 12.80
C ARG A 42 36.15 0.28 13.42
N LYS A 43 36.15 -0.87 12.72
CA LYS A 43 36.83 -2.10 13.15
C LYS A 43 38.29 -2.16 12.69
N LYS A 44 38.63 -1.48 11.60
CA LYS A 44 40.01 -1.40 11.07
C LYS A 44 40.90 -0.41 11.86
N LYS A 45 40.32 0.56 12.57
CA LYS A 45 41.06 1.49 13.44
C LYS A 45 41.54 0.89 14.77
N ASN A 46 41.07 -0.29 15.17
CA ASN A 46 41.50 -0.97 16.42
C ASN A 46 42.54 -2.08 16.20
N THR A 47 43.12 -2.18 15.00
CA THR A 47 44.24 -3.09 14.70
C THR A 47 45.30 -2.32 13.93
N GLY A 48 45.96 -1.40 14.63
CA GLY A 48 47.14 -0.70 14.14
C GLY A 48 48.41 -1.40 14.61
N GLY A 49 49.16 -1.98 13.67
CA GLY A 49 50.56 -2.36 13.89
C GLY A 49 50.99 -3.63 13.15
N GLY A 50 51.59 -3.46 11.97
CA GLY A 50 52.55 -4.45 11.43
C GLY A 50 52.34 -4.90 9.98
N GLY A 51 53.17 -4.35 9.08
CA GLY A 51 53.84 -5.09 8.01
C GLY A 51 53.03 -5.46 6.75
N GLY A 52 53.43 -4.89 5.61
CA GLY A 52 52.84 -5.15 4.31
C GLY A 52 53.06 -6.57 3.77
N GLY A 53 52.07 -7.02 3.00
CA GLY A 53 52.10 -8.21 2.16
C GLY A 53 50.95 -8.12 1.17
N GLY A 54 51.24 -7.66 -0.06
CA GLY A 54 50.29 -7.59 -1.17
C GLY A 54 49.91 -9.00 -1.63
N GLY A 55 48.89 -9.58 -1.00
CA GLY A 55 48.26 -10.81 -1.45
C GLY A 55 47.00 -10.50 -2.23
N ASN A 56 46.92 -10.94 -3.48
CA ASN A 56 45.67 -11.02 -4.24
C ASN A 56 44.60 -11.73 -3.39
N ALA A 57 43.68 -10.97 -2.79
CA ALA A 57 42.50 -11.55 -2.16
C ALA A 57 41.76 -12.33 -3.26
N PRO A 58 41.56 -13.66 -3.13
CA PRO A 58 41.12 -14.45 -4.27
C PRO A 58 39.69 -14.06 -4.59
N ARG A 59 39.39 -13.71 -5.86
CA ARG A 59 38.02 -13.48 -6.37
C ARG A 59 37.01 -14.54 -5.88
N LYS A 60 37.48 -15.77 -5.64
CA LYS A 60 36.73 -16.89 -5.04
C LYS A 60 36.18 -16.63 -3.61
N SER A 61 36.84 -15.80 -2.80
CA SER A 61 36.42 -15.43 -1.43
C SER A 61 35.28 -14.40 -1.43
N LEU A 62 35.31 -13.46 -2.38
CA LEU A 62 34.25 -12.46 -2.55
C LEU A 62 32.95 -13.11 -3.06
N LEU A 63 33.07 -13.98 -4.07
CA LEU A 63 31.95 -14.76 -4.61
C LEU A 63 31.31 -15.66 -3.52
N ARG A 64 32.10 -16.40 -2.73
CA ARG A 64 31.54 -17.21 -1.61
C ARG A 64 30.87 -16.38 -0.51
N ARG A 65 31.32 -15.14 -0.28
CA ARG A 65 30.69 -14.22 0.69
C ARG A 65 29.39 -13.63 0.15
N VAL A 66 29.28 -13.39 -1.15
CA VAL A 66 28.06 -12.90 -1.81
C VAL A 66 27.02 -14.03 -1.95
N PHE A 67 27.43 -15.24 -2.35
CA PHE A 67 26.57 -16.43 -2.48
C PHE A 67 26.34 -17.22 -1.19
N GLY A 68 26.56 -16.60 -0.02
CA GLY A 68 26.16 -17.23 1.25
C GLY A 68 24.64 -17.39 1.29
N LEU A 69 24.14 -18.56 1.74
CA LEU A 69 22.71 -18.89 1.77
C LEU A 69 21.83 -17.74 2.31
N GLY A 70 22.24 -17.09 3.40
CA GLY A 70 21.49 -15.96 3.96
C GLY A 70 21.38 -14.74 3.04
N ASN A 71 22.40 -14.45 2.22
CA ASN A 71 22.33 -13.35 1.26
C ASN A 71 21.46 -13.72 0.05
N VAL A 72 21.51 -14.97 -0.40
CA VAL A 72 20.62 -15.47 -1.46
C VAL A 72 19.16 -15.39 -1.02
N LEU A 73 18.86 -15.79 0.21
CA LEU A 73 17.52 -15.65 0.79
C LEU A 73 17.10 -14.17 0.89
N ILE A 74 17.99 -13.26 1.30
CA ILE A 74 17.70 -11.82 1.30
C ILE A 74 17.37 -11.32 -0.11
N LEU A 75 18.15 -11.68 -1.13
CA LEU A 75 17.90 -11.27 -2.51
C LEU A 75 16.57 -11.83 -3.03
N LEU A 76 16.25 -13.08 -2.70
CA LEU A 76 14.97 -13.70 -3.03
C LEU A 76 13.81 -12.94 -2.40
N TRP A 77 13.90 -12.59 -1.11
CA TRP A 77 12.90 -11.77 -0.44
C TRP A 77 12.76 -10.38 -1.04
N VAL A 78 13.88 -9.71 -1.36
CA VAL A 78 13.87 -8.40 -2.01
C VAL A 78 13.13 -8.48 -3.34
N TYR A 79 13.41 -9.51 -4.15
CA TYR A 79 12.73 -9.75 -5.42
C TYR A 79 11.23 -10.04 -5.22
N VAL A 80 10.87 -10.98 -4.36
CA VAL A 80 9.46 -11.40 -4.18
C VAL A 80 8.61 -10.27 -3.60
N THR A 81 9.12 -9.51 -2.63
CA THR A 81 8.40 -8.35 -2.07
C THR A 81 8.32 -7.19 -3.06
N TYR A 82 9.36 -6.94 -3.86
CA TYR A 82 9.26 -5.94 -4.93
C TYR A 82 8.25 -6.35 -6.00
N TRP A 83 8.26 -7.62 -6.39
CA TRP A 83 7.31 -8.17 -7.34
C TRP A 83 5.87 -8.02 -6.81
N GLY A 84 5.59 -8.49 -5.60
CA GLY A 84 4.27 -8.43 -4.99
C GLY A 84 3.77 -7.01 -4.72
N GLU A 85 4.61 -6.13 -4.16
CA GLU A 85 4.20 -4.78 -3.79
C GLU A 85 4.20 -3.77 -4.94
N ARG A 86 4.89 -4.04 -6.05
CA ARG A 86 5.02 -3.09 -7.18
C ARG A 86 4.62 -3.70 -8.50
N THR A 87 5.35 -4.73 -8.93
CA THR A 87 5.21 -5.26 -10.29
C THR A 87 3.82 -5.79 -10.59
N VAL A 88 3.18 -6.46 -9.62
CA VAL A 88 1.83 -7.01 -9.83
C VAL A 88 0.78 -5.91 -9.98
N PHE A 89 0.86 -4.84 -9.17
CA PHE A 89 -0.05 -3.69 -9.27
C PHE A 89 0.17 -2.90 -10.56
N ASP A 90 1.43 -2.64 -10.91
CA ASP A 90 1.76 -1.89 -12.12
C ASP A 90 1.27 -2.60 -13.39
N ARG A 91 1.40 -3.93 -13.45
CA ARG A 91 0.91 -4.74 -14.58
C ARG A 91 -0.61 -4.77 -14.65
N ALA A 92 -1.28 -4.94 -13.51
CA ALA A 92 -2.75 -4.93 -13.47
C ALA A 92 -3.34 -3.61 -14.00
N ILE A 93 -2.69 -2.48 -13.72
CA ILE A 93 -3.11 -1.18 -14.25
C ILE A 93 -2.70 -0.98 -15.71
N GLU A 94 -1.55 -1.50 -16.14
CA GLU A 94 -1.09 -1.43 -17.54
C GLU A 94 -1.99 -2.23 -18.49
N GLU A 95 -2.51 -3.37 -18.05
CA GLU A 95 -3.51 -4.16 -18.80
C GLU A 95 -4.78 -3.35 -19.10
N CYS A 96 -5.11 -2.39 -18.22
CA CYS A 96 -6.27 -1.50 -18.31
C CYS A 96 -6.07 -0.24 -19.14
N ASP A 97 -4.88 -0.03 -19.71
CA ASP A 97 -4.62 1.13 -20.56
C ASP A 97 -5.63 1.20 -21.71
N TRP A 98 -6.23 2.37 -21.89
CA TRP A 98 -7.26 2.66 -22.88
C TRP A 98 -6.89 2.15 -24.29
N ARG A 99 -5.61 2.22 -24.65
CA ARG A 99 -5.10 1.81 -25.98
C ARG A 99 -5.24 0.32 -26.29
N HIS A 100 -5.42 -0.53 -25.28
CA HIS A 100 -5.48 -1.98 -25.47
C HIS A 100 -6.86 -2.51 -25.85
N TRP A 101 -7.93 -1.76 -25.52
CA TRP A 101 -9.30 -2.25 -25.65
C TRP A 101 -10.25 -1.26 -26.31
N GLU A 102 -9.92 0.04 -26.35
CA GLU A 102 -10.72 1.01 -27.08
C GLU A 102 -10.66 0.76 -28.58
N SER A 103 -11.83 0.77 -29.20
CA SER A 103 -11.98 0.59 -30.64
C SER A 103 -12.82 1.72 -31.22
N TRP A 104 -12.20 2.91 -31.30
CA TRP A 104 -12.77 4.10 -31.92
C TRP A 104 -12.04 4.48 -33.21
N PRO A 105 -12.68 5.27 -34.09
CA PRO A 105 -11.99 5.86 -35.24
C PRO A 105 -10.75 6.67 -34.83
N PRO A 106 -9.69 6.74 -35.65
CA PRO A 106 -8.43 7.41 -35.29
C PRO A 106 -8.56 8.89 -34.89
N GLU A 107 -9.58 9.58 -35.38
CA GLU A 107 -9.92 10.97 -35.09
C GLU A 107 -10.74 11.16 -33.79
N ALA A 108 -11.20 10.07 -33.18
CA ALA A 108 -12.04 10.11 -32.00
C ALA A 108 -11.28 10.60 -30.77
N GLN A 109 -11.93 11.50 -30.02
CA GLN A 109 -11.46 11.94 -28.70
C GLN A 109 -12.48 11.48 -27.65
N PRO A 110 -12.46 10.20 -27.26
CA PRO A 110 -13.41 9.67 -26.29
C PRO A 110 -13.22 10.35 -24.93
N HIS A 111 -14.31 10.46 -24.17
CA HIS A 111 -14.29 10.89 -22.78
C HIS A 111 -14.17 9.68 -21.87
N HIS A 112 -13.19 9.70 -20.98
CA HIS A 112 -12.81 8.56 -20.15
C HIS A 112 -13.46 8.65 -18.76
N VAL A 113 -14.23 7.63 -18.39
CA VAL A 113 -14.90 7.53 -17.09
C VAL A 113 -14.39 6.31 -16.33
N ALA A 114 -14.13 6.45 -15.03
CA ALA A 114 -13.82 5.33 -14.15
C ALA A 114 -14.90 5.19 -13.07
N PHE A 115 -15.45 3.99 -12.92
CA PHE A 115 -16.38 3.64 -11.85
C PHE A 115 -15.65 2.98 -10.69
N VAL A 116 -15.86 3.49 -9.48
CA VAL A 116 -15.34 2.95 -8.24
C VAL A 116 -16.50 2.50 -7.37
N ALA A 117 -16.73 1.19 -7.25
CA ALA A 117 -17.76 0.62 -6.41
C ALA A 117 -17.16 0.11 -5.09
N ASP A 118 -17.94 0.22 -4.02
CA ASP A 118 -17.72 -0.44 -2.73
C ASP A 118 -16.29 -0.32 -2.18
N PRO A 119 -15.73 0.90 -2.06
CA PRO A 119 -14.46 1.05 -1.36
C PRO A 119 -14.59 0.62 0.11
N GLN A 120 -15.80 0.69 0.69
CA GLN A 120 -16.19 0.20 2.03
C GLN A 120 -15.04 0.30 3.02
N LEU A 121 -14.72 1.54 3.42
CA LEU A 121 -13.61 1.78 4.34
C LEU A 121 -13.77 0.93 5.60
N VAL A 122 -12.91 -0.09 5.71
CA VAL A 122 -12.94 -1.06 6.81
C VAL A 122 -12.72 -0.34 8.12
N ASP A 123 -13.52 -0.66 9.11
CA ASP A 123 -13.48 -0.08 10.45
C ASP A 123 -13.42 -1.19 11.53
N PRO A 124 -13.31 -0.86 12.82
CA PRO A 124 -13.24 -1.87 13.88
C PRO A 124 -14.46 -2.80 13.99
N HIS A 125 -15.59 -2.44 13.38
CA HIS A 125 -16.84 -3.18 13.40
C HIS A 125 -16.99 -4.13 12.21
N THR A 126 -16.27 -3.92 11.11
CA THR A 126 -16.27 -4.80 9.92
C THR A 126 -15.96 -6.27 10.25
N TYR A 127 -15.00 -6.52 11.14
CA TYR A 127 -14.61 -7.86 11.57
C TYR A 127 -14.71 -7.97 13.09
N PRO A 128 -15.93 -8.12 13.65
CA PRO A 128 -16.14 -8.10 15.09
C PRO A 128 -15.39 -9.28 15.73
N GLY A 129 -14.70 -9.00 16.85
CA GLY A 129 -13.93 -10.01 17.57
C GLY A 129 -12.48 -10.21 17.10
N ARG A 130 -12.02 -9.50 16.06
CA ARG A 130 -10.59 -9.53 15.66
C ARG A 130 -9.73 -8.83 16.73
N PRO A 131 -8.81 -9.53 17.42
CA PRO A 131 -8.05 -8.96 18.53
C PRO A 131 -7.02 -7.94 18.03
N TRP A 132 -6.65 -6.99 18.90
CA TRP A 132 -5.46 -6.18 18.67
C TRP A 132 -4.21 -7.09 18.67
N PRO A 133 -3.26 -6.91 17.74
CA PRO A 133 -3.14 -5.83 16.75
C PRO A 133 -3.76 -6.11 15.37
N LEU A 134 -4.36 -7.29 15.14
CA LEU A 134 -4.84 -7.71 13.82
C LEU A 134 -5.93 -6.79 13.25
N SER A 135 -6.83 -6.27 14.08
CA SER A 135 -7.86 -5.31 13.64
C SER A 135 -7.25 -4.02 13.09
N THR A 136 -6.28 -3.43 13.79
CA THR A 136 -5.56 -2.23 13.34
C THR A 136 -4.74 -2.49 12.07
N LEU A 137 -4.06 -3.64 12.00
CA LEU A 137 -3.30 -4.02 10.80
C LEU A 137 -4.20 -4.21 9.58
N THR A 138 -5.42 -4.72 9.78
CA THR A 138 -6.39 -4.90 8.69
C THR A 138 -6.76 -3.56 8.07
N ILE A 139 -7.22 -2.61 8.90
CA ILE A 139 -7.57 -1.25 8.47
C ILE A 139 -6.40 -0.62 7.71
N TRP A 140 -5.20 -0.69 8.29
CA TRP A 140 -4.01 -0.09 7.70
C TRP A 140 -3.61 -0.71 6.35
N TYR A 141 -3.66 -2.04 6.20
CA TYR A 141 -3.33 -2.68 4.93
C TYR A 141 -4.41 -2.46 3.86
N THR A 142 -5.69 -2.42 4.25
CA THR A 142 -6.76 -2.05 3.32
C THR A 142 -6.60 -0.62 2.83
N ASP A 143 -6.23 0.32 3.70
CA ASP A 143 -5.94 1.71 3.29
C ASP A 143 -4.79 1.80 2.30
N ILE A 144 -3.67 1.13 2.57
CA ILE A 144 -2.51 1.11 1.66
C ILE A 144 -2.90 0.53 0.31
N TYR A 145 -3.71 -0.54 0.31
CA TYR A 145 -4.18 -1.16 -0.92
C TYR A 145 -5.05 -0.19 -1.74
N LEU A 146 -6.08 0.40 -1.10
CA LEU A 146 -6.98 1.35 -1.76
C LEU A 146 -6.23 2.59 -2.27
N GLU A 147 -5.35 3.18 -1.45
CA GLU A 147 -4.53 4.34 -1.83
C GLU A 147 -3.64 3.99 -3.02
N ARG A 148 -2.99 2.82 -3.02
CA ARG A 148 -2.12 2.39 -4.12
C ARG A 148 -2.89 2.18 -5.41
N VAL A 149 -3.98 1.40 -5.38
CA VAL A 149 -4.80 1.10 -6.57
C VAL A 149 -5.38 2.38 -7.14
N TYR A 150 -6.01 3.20 -6.29
CA TYR A 150 -6.64 4.43 -6.73
C TYR A 150 -5.61 5.43 -7.26
N ARG A 151 -4.46 5.59 -6.59
CA ARG A 151 -3.40 6.47 -7.10
C ARG A 151 -2.88 6.00 -8.45
N LEU A 152 -2.60 4.71 -8.64
CA LEU A 152 -2.12 4.20 -9.92
C LEU A 152 -3.16 4.36 -11.03
N MET A 153 -4.45 4.12 -10.73
CA MET A 153 -5.55 4.39 -11.65
C MET A 153 -5.57 5.87 -12.05
N GLN A 154 -5.45 6.79 -11.09
CA GLN A 154 -5.47 8.23 -11.36
C GLN A 154 -4.21 8.71 -12.11
N GLU A 155 -3.03 8.22 -11.76
CA GLU A 155 -1.75 8.66 -12.34
C GLU A 155 -1.48 8.06 -13.72
N ARG A 156 -1.84 6.79 -13.96
CA ARG A 156 -1.52 6.09 -15.22
C ARG A 156 -2.65 6.11 -16.22
N LEU A 157 -3.88 5.88 -15.78
CA LEU A 157 -5.05 5.86 -16.67
C LEU A 157 -5.63 7.27 -16.83
N TYR A 158 -5.48 8.13 -15.82
CA TYR A 158 -5.87 9.54 -15.88
C TYR A 158 -7.31 9.76 -16.42
N PRO A 159 -8.34 9.16 -15.80
CA PRO A 159 -9.72 9.29 -16.27
C PRO A 159 -10.20 10.75 -16.17
N ASP A 160 -11.03 11.18 -17.11
CA ASP A 160 -11.63 12.52 -17.16
C ASP A 160 -12.71 12.67 -16.07
N THR A 161 -13.50 11.64 -15.82
CA THR A 161 -14.50 11.60 -14.73
C THR A 161 -14.34 10.34 -13.88
N THR A 162 -14.36 10.47 -12.56
CA THR A 162 -14.43 9.34 -11.62
C THR A 162 -15.74 9.37 -10.86
N ILE A 163 -16.50 8.27 -10.89
CA ILE A 163 -17.82 8.18 -10.26
C ILE A 163 -17.81 7.03 -9.26
N PHE A 164 -18.24 7.30 -8.02
CA PHE A 164 -18.40 6.29 -6.99
C PHE A 164 -19.83 5.76 -6.96
N LEU A 165 -19.97 4.44 -6.83
CA LEU A 165 -21.26 3.74 -6.89
C LEU A 165 -21.75 3.28 -5.52
N GLY A 166 -21.66 4.13 -4.51
CA GLY A 166 -22.15 3.83 -3.15
C GLY A 166 -21.17 3.07 -2.27
N ASP A 167 -21.62 2.81 -1.04
CA ASP A 167 -20.92 2.09 0.01
C ASP A 167 -19.50 2.60 0.26
N LEU A 168 -19.45 3.91 0.56
CA LEU A 168 -18.20 4.61 0.82
C LEU A 168 -17.57 4.16 2.15
N PHE A 169 -18.42 3.88 3.14
CA PHE A 169 -18.05 3.41 4.47
C PHE A 169 -18.76 2.10 4.80
N ASP A 170 -18.12 1.21 5.56
CA ASP A 170 -18.78 -0.01 6.03
C ASP A 170 -19.74 0.25 7.22
N GLY A 171 -19.33 1.06 8.21
CA GLY A 171 -20.17 1.45 9.35
C GLY A 171 -20.88 2.80 9.19
N GLY A 172 -21.00 3.36 7.98
CA GLY A 172 -21.48 4.73 7.73
C GLY A 172 -22.84 5.04 8.36
N ARG A 173 -23.78 4.07 8.30
CA ARG A 173 -25.13 4.15 8.87
C ARG A 173 -25.18 4.01 10.40
N GLU A 174 -24.17 3.39 11.00
CA GLU A 174 -24.22 2.92 12.38
C GLU A 174 -23.84 3.99 13.42
N TRP A 175 -23.14 5.05 13.00
CA TRP A 175 -22.61 6.06 13.93
C TRP A 175 -23.56 7.23 14.14
N SER A 176 -23.92 7.45 15.41
CA SER A 176 -24.84 8.51 15.87
C SER A 176 -24.45 9.92 15.39
N VAL A 177 -25.45 10.76 15.14
CA VAL A 177 -25.28 12.17 14.75
C VAL A 177 -25.35 13.07 15.99
N SER A 178 -24.49 14.08 16.10
CA SER A 178 -24.56 15.07 17.18
C SER A 178 -25.60 16.16 16.86
N GLY A 179 -26.52 16.42 17.80
CA GLY A 179 -27.36 17.64 17.78
C GLY A 179 -28.75 17.53 17.13
N GLY A 180 -29.40 16.37 17.14
CA GLY A 180 -30.78 16.20 16.63
C GLY A 180 -31.48 14.93 17.15
N GLU A 181 -32.53 14.47 16.46
CA GLU A 181 -33.17 13.15 16.70
C GLU A 181 -32.07 12.08 16.80
N ARG A 182 -31.85 11.60 18.03
CA ARG A 182 -30.70 10.74 18.33
C ARG A 182 -30.99 9.34 17.78
N TRP A 183 -30.48 9.03 16.59
CA TRP A 183 -30.28 7.63 16.21
C TRP A 183 -29.19 7.05 17.12
N ASP A 184 -29.61 6.22 18.08
CA ASP A 184 -28.73 5.46 18.96
C ASP A 184 -28.85 3.99 18.54
N ASN A 185 -27.84 3.49 17.80
CA ASN A 185 -27.79 2.08 17.43
C ASN A 185 -27.92 1.23 18.73
N PRO A 186 -28.84 0.26 18.77
CA PRO A 186 -29.07 -0.57 19.96
C PRO A 186 -27.85 -1.39 20.38
N ASP A 187 -26.92 -1.67 19.47
CA ASP A 187 -25.68 -2.38 19.79
C ASP A 187 -24.70 -1.50 20.59
N LYS A 188 -24.40 -1.97 21.81
CA LYS A 188 -23.46 -1.35 22.77
C LYS A 188 -22.08 -1.11 22.17
N ASN A 189 -21.65 -1.88 21.17
CA ASN A 189 -20.35 -1.72 20.51
C ASN A 189 -20.28 -0.45 19.67
N PHE A 190 -21.40 0.03 19.11
CA PHE A 190 -21.46 1.24 18.29
C PHE A 190 -21.70 2.50 19.12
N LYS A 191 -22.23 2.36 20.35
CA LYS A 191 -22.43 3.49 21.29
C LYS A 191 -21.15 4.27 21.62
N ARG A 192 -19.98 3.66 21.46
CA ARG A 192 -18.68 4.32 21.68
C ARG A 192 -18.30 5.27 20.53
N ASN A 193 -18.83 5.06 19.33
CA ASN A 193 -18.42 5.73 18.10
C ASN A 193 -19.61 6.55 17.53
N GLY A 194 -19.60 7.87 17.73
CA GLY A 194 -20.61 8.79 17.18
C GLY A 194 -20.06 9.69 16.08
N GLN A 195 -20.63 10.90 15.95
CA GLN A 195 -20.29 11.86 14.91
C GLN A 195 -18.79 12.15 14.77
N ALA A 196 -18.07 12.25 15.89
CA ALA A 196 -16.63 12.50 15.87
C ALA A 196 -15.83 11.35 15.25
N PHE A 197 -16.34 10.11 15.32
CA PHE A 197 -15.76 8.96 14.64
C PHE A 197 -16.05 9.03 13.15
N TRP A 198 -17.32 9.27 12.75
CA TRP A 198 -17.70 9.44 11.35
C TRP A 198 -16.85 10.52 10.66
N VAL A 199 -16.63 11.68 11.29
CA VAL A 199 -15.79 12.76 10.74
C VAL A 199 -14.33 12.32 10.54
N LYS A 200 -13.80 11.43 11.39
CA LYS A 200 -12.45 10.87 11.21
C LYS A 200 -12.41 9.93 10.00
N GLU A 201 -13.42 9.09 9.84
CA GLU A 201 -13.53 8.21 8.66
C GLU A 201 -13.72 9.02 7.38
N TYR A 202 -14.53 10.07 7.40
CA TYR A 202 -14.63 11.02 6.28
C TYR A 202 -13.28 11.66 5.91
N LYS A 203 -12.48 12.05 6.90
CA LYS A 203 -11.11 12.57 6.66
C LYS A 203 -10.20 11.50 6.07
N ARG A 204 -10.31 10.25 6.52
CA ARG A 204 -9.57 9.11 5.97
C ARG A 204 -9.96 8.86 4.51
N PHE A 205 -11.26 8.82 4.19
CA PHE A 205 -11.78 8.74 2.83
C PHE A 205 -11.25 9.89 1.95
N SER A 206 -11.38 11.12 2.44
CA SER A 206 -10.93 12.32 1.73
C SER A 206 -9.44 12.30 1.42
N LYS A 207 -8.62 11.79 2.34
CA LYS A 207 -7.18 11.64 2.15
C LYS A 207 -6.87 10.61 1.05
N ILE A 208 -7.55 9.47 1.05
CA ILE A 208 -7.29 8.38 0.09
C ILE A 208 -7.75 8.79 -1.32
N PHE A 209 -8.95 9.35 -1.44
CA PHE A 209 -9.58 9.59 -2.75
C PHE A 209 -9.47 11.05 -3.20
N PHE A 210 -10.00 12.01 -2.44
CA PHE A 210 -10.08 13.42 -2.87
C PHE A 210 -8.72 14.10 -2.95
N GLU A 211 -7.85 13.88 -1.96
CA GLU A 211 -6.51 14.45 -1.95
C GLU A 211 -5.65 13.83 -3.06
N THR A 212 -5.75 12.52 -3.29
CA THR A 212 -5.05 11.82 -4.39
C THR A 212 -5.51 12.32 -5.76
N PHE A 213 -6.82 12.47 -5.97
CA PHE A 213 -7.37 13.04 -7.20
C PHE A 213 -6.83 14.47 -7.45
N THR A 214 -6.86 15.32 -6.42
CA THR A 214 -6.39 16.71 -6.51
C THR A 214 -4.88 16.80 -6.75
N LYS A 215 -4.08 15.95 -6.09
CA LYS A 215 -2.61 15.90 -6.26
C LYS A 215 -2.21 15.46 -7.68
N THR A 216 -2.95 14.54 -8.27
CA THR A 216 -2.70 14.05 -9.62
C THR A 216 -2.96 15.13 -10.68
N GLY A 217 -3.90 16.04 -10.39
CA GLY A 217 -4.22 17.21 -11.20
C GLY A 217 -5.65 17.16 -11.72
N VAL A 218 -6.28 18.33 -11.83
CA VAL A 218 -7.69 18.48 -12.25
C VAL A 218 -7.83 19.02 -13.68
N GLU A 219 -6.71 19.20 -14.37
CA GLU A 219 -6.68 19.79 -15.70
C GLU A 219 -7.23 18.81 -16.76
N PRO A 220 -7.90 19.32 -17.79
CA PRO A 220 -8.38 18.49 -18.88
C PRO A 220 -7.23 17.80 -19.61
N ARG A 221 -7.48 16.56 -20.08
CA ARG A 221 -6.62 15.92 -21.08
C ARG A 221 -6.67 16.70 -22.40
N THR A 222 -5.62 16.60 -23.21
CA THR A 222 -5.58 17.18 -24.56
C THR A 222 -6.81 16.74 -25.36
N GLY A 223 -7.59 17.72 -25.85
CA GLY A 223 -8.84 17.47 -26.59
C GLY A 223 -10.11 17.59 -25.75
N GLN A 224 -10.01 17.47 -24.42
CA GLN A 224 -11.14 17.69 -23.53
C GLN A 224 -11.25 19.17 -23.15
N LYS A 225 -12.47 19.70 -23.15
CA LYS A 225 -12.74 21.09 -22.73
C LYS A 225 -12.93 21.20 -21.22
N MET A 226 -13.40 20.13 -20.59
CA MET A 226 -13.79 20.14 -19.18
C MET A 226 -12.68 19.64 -18.27
N ARG A 227 -12.50 20.36 -17.15
CA ARG A 227 -11.72 19.85 -16.02
C ARG A 227 -12.24 18.51 -15.55
N ARG A 228 -11.32 17.74 -14.97
CA ARG A 228 -11.62 16.43 -14.43
C ARG A 228 -12.63 16.53 -13.30
N LYS A 229 -13.54 15.56 -13.22
CA LYS A 229 -14.62 15.54 -12.23
C LYS A 229 -14.54 14.31 -11.36
N ILE A 230 -14.90 14.49 -10.08
CA ILE A 230 -15.14 13.40 -9.14
C ILE A 230 -16.58 13.50 -8.64
N ILE A 231 -17.31 12.41 -8.71
CA ILE A 231 -18.72 12.32 -8.30
C ILE A 231 -18.82 11.19 -7.29
N SER A 232 -19.08 11.54 -6.02
CA SER A 232 -19.20 10.58 -4.93
C SER A 232 -20.49 10.78 -4.14
N THR A 233 -21.55 11.20 -4.84
CA THR A 233 -22.85 11.56 -4.26
C THR A 233 -23.79 10.37 -4.11
N LEU A 234 -23.55 9.26 -4.83
CA LEU A 234 -24.44 8.10 -4.79
C LEU A 234 -24.23 7.35 -3.46
N PRO A 235 -25.25 7.23 -2.60
CA PRO A 235 -25.14 6.48 -1.36
C PRO A 235 -25.37 4.98 -1.58
N GLY A 236 -24.76 4.16 -0.71
CA GLY A 236 -25.14 2.75 -0.56
C GLY A 236 -25.83 2.44 0.77
N ASN A 237 -26.18 1.16 0.96
CA ASN A 237 -26.87 0.70 2.16
C ASN A 237 -25.96 0.77 3.40
N HIS A 238 -24.64 0.66 3.25
CA HIS A 238 -23.72 0.87 4.35
C HIS A 238 -23.54 2.34 4.73
N ASP A 239 -23.83 3.27 3.82
CA ASP A 239 -23.79 4.70 4.10
C ASP A 239 -25.04 5.20 4.85
N LEU A 240 -26.23 4.78 4.42
CA LEU A 240 -27.51 5.33 4.89
C LEU A 240 -28.40 4.37 5.69
N GLY A 241 -28.22 3.06 5.50
CA GLY A 241 -29.22 2.04 5.78
C GLY A 241 -30.05 1.70 4.54
N PHE A 242 -31.05 0.84 4.69
CA PHE A 242 -31.90 0.38 3.58
C PHE A 242 -33.38 0.47 3.95
N GLY A 243 -34.21 1.00 3.03
CA GLY A 243 -35.66 1.08 3.20
C GLY A 243 -36.06 1.85 4.47
N GLU A 244 -36.93 1.27 5.30
CA GLU A 244 -37.33 1.86 6.60
C GLU A 244 -36.13 2.07 7.55
N GLY A 245 -35.03 1.32 7.35
CA GLY A 245 -33.80 1.47 8.12
C GLY A 245 -32.97 2.71 7.78
N VAL A 246 -33.39 3.53 6.81
CA VAL A 246 -32.72 4.80 6.48
C VAL A 246 -33.11 5.87 7.50
N HIS A 247 -32.12 6.42 8.21
CA HIS A 247 -32.35 7.45 9.22
C HIS A 247 -32.10 8.86 8.65
N ARG A 248 -33.07 9.77 8.79
CA ARG A 248 -32.99 11.15 8.28
C ARG A 248 -31.70 11.89 8.71
N PRO A 249 -31.26 11.86 9.99
CA PRO A 249 -30.03 12.54 10.37
C PRO A 249 -28.78 11.98 9.67
N VAL A 250 -28.75 10.67 9.42
CA VAL A 250 -27.63 10.00 8.71
C VAL A 250 -27.62 10.41 7.24
N ARG A 251 -28.78 10.39 6.57
CA ARG A 251 -28.94 10.88 5.19
C ARG A 251 -28.54 12.34 5.05
N ASN A 252 -29.05 13.21 5.92
CA ASN A 252 -28.73 14.63 5.88
C ASN A 252 -27.22 14.88 6.12
N ARG A 253 -26.58 14.09 6.98
CA ARG A 253 -25.11 14.14 7.16
C ARG A 253 -24.39 13.73 5.87
N PHE A 254 -24.79 12.64 5.24
CA PHE A 254 -24.20 12.20 3.97
C PHE A 254 -24.34 13.29 2.91
N HIS A 255 -25.54 13.83 2.73
CA HIS A 255 -25.84 14.89 1.76
C HIS A 255 -25.02 16.16 2.02
N ALA A 256 -24.82 16.53 3.28
CA ALA A 256 -24.03 17.72 3.63
C ALA A 256 -22.55 17.61 3.24
N TYR A 257 -21.99 16.40 3.18
CA TYR A 257 -20.56 16.19 2.89
C TYR A 257 -20.28 15.71 1.47
N PHE A 258 -21.16 14.91 0.90
CA PHE A 258 -21.00 14.32 -0.43
C PHE A 258 -21.89 14.97 -1.49
N GLY A 259 -23.03 15.54 -1.08
CA GLY A 259 -24.06 16.10 -1.95
C GLY A 259 -25.28 15.18 -2.10
N GLU A 260 -26.30 15.66 -2.80
CA GLU A 260 -27.54 14.91 -3.05
C GLU A 260 -27.30 13.71 -3.98
N GLY A 261 -27.82 12.53 -3.61
CA GLY A 261 -27.68 11.30 -4.40
C GLY A 261 -28.54 11.26 -5.67
N ASN A 262 -29.69 11.97 -5.64
CA ASN A 262 -30.60 12.11 -6.78
C ASN A 262 -30.18 13.28 -7.66
N ARG A 263 -29.60 13.00 -8.83
CA ARG A 263 -29.07 14.05 -9.71
C ARG A 263 -28.90 13.61 -11.16
N VAL A 264 -28.75 14.60 -12.04
CA VAL A 264 -28.45 14.39 -13.45
C VAL A 264 -27.15 15.10 -13.82
N ASP A 265 -26.23 14.36 -14.43
CA ASP A 265 -24.95 14.86 -14.93
C ASP A 265 -24.80 14.59 -16.43
N VAL A 266 -24.20 15.53 -17.15
CA VAL A 266 -23.82 15.31 -18.55
C VAL A 266 -22.31 15.13 -18.63
N VAL A 267 -21.88 13.97 -19.13
CA VAL A 267 -20.49 13.54 -19.17
C VAL A 267 -20.24 12.87 -20.52
N GLY A 268 -19.25 13.33 -21.28
CA GLY A 268 -18.93 12.76 -22.60
C GLY A 268 -20.12 12.72 -23.57
N ASN A 269 -20.99 13.74 -23.54
CA ASN A 269 -22.25 13.78 -24.32
C ASN A 269 -23.22 12.62 -24.04
N HIS A 270 -23.19 12.09 -22.81
CA HIS A 270 -24.14 11.14 -22.28
C HIS A 270 -24.81 11.72 -21.03
N THR A 271 -26.05 11.33 -20.77
CA THR A 271 -26.79 11.73 -19.56
C THR A 271 -26.65 10.63 -18.51
N PHE A 272 -26.02 10.94 -17.38
CA PHE A 272 -25.98 10.08 -16.21
C PHE A 272 -27.07 10.49 -15.23
N VAL A 273 -27.96 9.56 -14.88
CA VAL A 273 -29.02 9.77 -13.90
C VAL A 273 -28.70 8.92 -12.68
N SER A 274 -28.37 9.56 -11.57
CA SER A 274 -28.08 8.91 -10.30
C SER A 274 -29.32 8.92 -9.42
N ILE A 275 -29.63 7.77 -8.80
CA ILE A 275 -30.78 7.61 -7.92
C ILE A 275 -30.38 7.08 -6.54
N ASP A 276 -30.96 7.64 -5.48
CA ASP A 276 -30.90 7.08 -4.14
C ASP A 276 -31.87 5.89 -4.03
N ALA A 277 -31.39 4.74 -4.49
CA ALA A 277 -32.14 3.49 -4.50
C ALA A 277 -32.41 2.93 -3.09
N VAL A 278 -31.55 3.23 -2.12
CA VAL A 278 -31.73 2.72 -0.74
C VAL A 278 -32.86 3.45 -0.03
N SER A 279 -32.99 4.76 -0.22
CA SER A 279 -34.12 5.54 0.30
C SER A 279 -35.43 5.23 -0.43
N ILE A 280 -35.43 5.15 -1.77
CA ILE A 280 -36.68 4.89 -2.52
C ILE A 280 -37.26 3.49 -2.23
N SER A 281 -36.42 2.53 -1.85
CA SER A 281 -36.85 1.18 -1.47
C SER A 281 -37.79 1.18 -0.25
N ALA A 282 -37.85 2.27 0.53
CA ALA A 282 -38.84 2.44 1.60
C ALA A 282 -40.29 2.62 1.08
N LYS A 283 -40.47 2.88 -0.22
CA LYS A 283 -41.79 2.93 -0.90
C LYS A 283 -42.33 1.53 -1.19
N ASP A 284 -41.52 0.49 -1.05
CA ASP A 284 -41.96 -0.87 -1.27
C ASP A 284 -42.86 -1.35 -0.11
N PRO A 285 -44.09 -1.82 -0.36
CA PRO A 285 -45.01 -2.30 0.67
C PRO A 285 -44.40 -3.36 1.60
N ASP A 286 -43.47 -4.15 1.08
CA ASP A 286 -42.84 -5.25 1.82
C ASP A 286 -41.87 -4.76 2.92
N HIS A 287 -41.56 -3.46 2.96
CA HIS A 287 -40.72 -2.82 3.99
C HIS A 287 -41.52 -2.21 5.15
N GLY A 288 -42.82 -2.46 5.24
CA GLY A 288 -43.62 -2.07 6.40
C GLY A 288 -44.20 -0.67 6.29
N ARG A 289 -43.81 0.25 7.19
CA ARG A 289 -44.40 1.60 7.22
C ARG A 289 -43.88 2.44 6.06
N MET A 290 -44.79 2.82 5.16
CA MET A 290 -44.53 3.79 4.10
C MET A 290 -44.22 5.17 4.71
N ASN A 291 -42.95 5.44 5.00
CA ASN A 291 -42.51 6.74 5.50
C ASN A 291 -42.09 7.63 4.32
N GLU A 292 -43.01 8.48 3.88
CA GLU A 292 -42.81 9.40 2.74
C GLU A 292 -41.62 10.33 2.93
N ASP A 293 -41.25 10.67 4.16
CA ASP A 293 -40.07 11.51 4.43
C ASP A 293 -38.75 10.89 3.96
N ILE A 294 -38.71 9.55 3.80
CA ILE A 294 -37.54 8.81 3.33
C ILE A 294 -37.55 8.77 1.79
N TRP A 295 -38.56 8.15 1.18
CA TRP A 295 -38.58 7.90 -0.26
C TRP A 295 -39.09 9.09 -1.10
N GLY A 296 -39.83 10.03 -0.50
CA GLY A 296 -40.55 11.10 -1.20
C GLY A 296 -39.65 12.01 -2.03
N SER A 297 -38.48 12.40 -1.48
CA SER A 297 -37.51 13.23 -2.21
C SER A 297 -36.99 12.58 -3.50
N THR A 298 -36.74 11.26 -3.48
CA THR A 298 -36.34 10.52 -4.68
C THR A 298 -37.48 10.44 -5.69
N MET A 299 -38.71 10.25 -5.20
CA MET A 299 -39.89 10.18 -6.06
C MET A 299 -40.17 11.52 -6.76
N GLU A 300 -40.09 12.62 -6.01
CA GLU A 300 -40.23 13.99 -6.54
C GLU A 300 -39.15 14.28 -7.61
N PHE A 301 -37.92 13.81 -7.38
CA PHE A 301 -36.86 13.89 -8.39
C PHE A 301 -37.22 13.10 -9.66
N LEU A 302 -37.70 11.86 -9.52
CA LEU A 302 -38.09 11.03 -10.66
C LEU A 302 -39.26 11.65 -11.45
N ASP A 303 -40.21 12.28 -10.77
CA ASP A 303 -41.32 13.01 -11.42
C ASP A 303 -40.82 14.19 -12.26
N ASN A 304 -39.75 14.84 -11.82
CA ASN A 304 -39.15 16.01 -12.48
C ASN A 304 -37.90 15.68 -13.31
N VAL A 305 -37.55 14.40 -13.49
CA VAL A 305 -36.26 13.99 -14.07
C VAL A 305 -36.10 14.44 -15.52
N GLN A 306 -37.17 14.43 -16.31
CA GLN A 306 -37.15 14.87 -17.71
C GLN A 306 -36.80 16.36 -17.83
N ALA A 307 -37.40 17.20 -16.98
CA ALA A 307 -37.12 18.63 -16.94
C ALA A 307 -35.68 18.90 -16.48
N THR A 308 -35.23 18.17 -15.47
CA THR A 308 -33.85 18.25 -14.94
C THR A 308 -32.83 17.85 -16.00
N ARG A 309 -33.08 16.75 -16.73
CA ARG A 309 -32.26 16.26 -17.85
C ARG A 309 -32.16 17.30 -18.95
N LYS A 310 -33.29 17.83 -19.44
CA LYS A 310 -33.29 18.87 -20.47
C LYS A 310 -32.51 20.11 -20.04
N THR A 311 -32.65 20.52 -18.79
CA THR A 311 -31.89 21.65 -18.22
C THR A 311 -30.39 21.37 -18.18
N ALA A 312 -29.99 20.16 -17.77
CA ALA A 312 -28.58 19.75 -17.72
C ALA A 312 -27.95 19.71 -19.11
N ILE A 313 -28.62 19.10 -20.10
CA ILE A 313 -28.13 19.03 -21.49
C ILE A 313 -28.02 20.44 -22.09
N THR A 314 -29.03 21.28 -21.91
CA THR A 314 -29.00 22.67 -22.41
C THR A 314 -27.82 23.46 -21.84
N ARG A 315 -27.53 23.28 -20.55
CA ARG A 315 -26.40 23.93 -19.89
C ARG A 315 -25.07 23.44 -20.48
N GLU A 316 -24.96 22.14 -20.71
CA GLU A 316 -23.78 21.52 -21.30
C GLU A 316 -23.52 22.02 -22.73
N LEU A 317 -24.53 22.01 -23.59
CA LEU A 317 -24.40 22.50 -24.97
C LEU A 317 -23.99 23.97 -25.03
N LYS A 318 -24.57 24.80 -24.16
CA LYS A 318 -24.17 26.22 -24.05
C LYS A 318 -22.72 26.38 -23.62
N TYR A 319 -22.21 25.51 -22.76
CA TYR A 319 -20.80 25.54 -22.36
C TYR A 319 -19.88 25.05 -23.48
N GLN A 320 -20.27 24.00 -24.21
CA GLN A 320 -19.45 23.42 -25.27
C GLN A 320 -19.40 24.27 -26.55
N PHE A 321 -20.51 24.88 -26.95
CA PHE A 321 -20.70 25.59 -28.22
C PHE A 321 -20.97 27.09 -28.08
N GLY A 322 -21.30 27.59 -26.88
CA GLY A 322 -21.41 29.02 -26.62
C GLY A 322 -20.04 29.68 -26.63
N GLY A 323 -19.90 30.78 -27.38
CA GLY A 323 -18.63 31.45 -27.63
C GLY A 323 -17.85 31.89 -26.38
N GLU A 324 -16.54 32.14 -26.61
CA GLU A 324 -15.53 32.57 -25.63
C GLU A 324 -16.08 33.59 -24.62
N ASN A 325 -16.27 33.14 -23.36
CA ASN A 325 -16.49 33.90 -22.11
C ASN A 325 -17.58 33.30 -21.19
N MET A 326 -17.75 31.97 -21.18
CA MET A 326 -18.61 31.30 -20.21
C MET A 326 -17.85 30.43 -19.20
N ASP A 327 -16.55 30.67 -19.00
CA ASP A 327 -15.86 30.27 -17.76
C ASP A 327 -16.25 31.22 -16.62
N THR A 328 -17.54 31.30 -16.35
CA THR A 328 -18.02 31.67 -15.03
C THR A 328 -19.22 30.76 -14.77
N ARG A 329 -19.02 29.70 -13.95
CA ARG A 329 -19.92 29.65 -12.80
C ARG A 329 -19.91 31.09 -12.29
N PRO A 330 -21.01 31.85 -12.20
CA PRO A 330 -20.93 33.08 -11.43
C PRO A 330 -20.35 32.59 -10.11
N ARG A 331 -19.10 32.97 -9.78
CA ARG A 331 -18.64 32.94 -8.40
C ARG A 331 -19.72 33.76 -7.76
N TYR A 332 -20.66 33.12 -7.05
CA TYR A 332 -21.92 33.75 -6.69
C TYR A 332 -21.60 35.15 -6.15
N GLY A 333 -21.92 36.16 -6.97
CA GLY A 333 -21.78 37.54 -6.56
C GLY A 333 -22.79 37.69 -5.45
N HIS A 334 -22.32 38.02 -4.25
CA HIS A 334 -23.22 38.31 -3.16
C HIS A 334 -23.62 39.77 -3.33
N ASP A 335 -24.74 39.99 -4.01
CA ASP A 335 -25.36 41.31 -4.06
C ASP A 335 -26.50 41.32 -3.05
N ILE A 336 -26.51 42.33 -2.18
CA ILE A 336 -27.60 42.55 -1.23
C ILE A 336 -28.74 43.19 -2.04
N VAL A 337 -29.85 42.46 -2.17
CA VAL A 337 -31.04 42.90 -2.92
C VAL A 337 -32.21 42.98 -1.94
N GLU A 338 -32.97 44.07 -1.97
CA GLU A 338 -34.19 44.20 -1.16
C GLU A 338 -35.28 43.22 -1.63
N THR A 339 -36.12 42.77 -0.71
CA THR A 339 -37.07 41.65 -0.92
C THR A 339 -38.05 41.89 -2.08
N ASP A 340 -38.36 43.15 -2.36
CA ASP A 340 -39.23 43.60 -3.45
C ASP A 340 -38.55 43.54 -4.84
N GLN A 341 -37.22 43.49 -4.88
CA GLN A 341 -36.40 43.42 -6.10
C GLN A 341 -35.97 41.99 -6.45
N LEU A 342 -36.29 41.00 -5.61
CA LEU A 342 -36.15 39.57 -5.94
C LEU A 342 -37.09 39.25 -7.10
N LYS A 343 -36.58 39.34 -8.33
CA LYS A 343 -37.25 38.77 -9.50
C LYS A 343 -37.49 37.29 -9.19
N ALA A 344 -38.75 36.84 -9.26
CA ALA A 344 -39.07 35.43 -9.25
C ALA A 344 -38.19 34.76 -10.31
N ALA A 345 -37.27 33.88 -9.86
CA ALA A 345 -36.28 33.27 -10.72
C ALA A 345 -37.01 32.39 -11.75
N THR A 346 -37.34 32.99 -12.88
CA THR A 346 -37.92 32.30 -14.02
C THR A 346 -36.75 31.75 -14.80
N LEU A 347 -36.54 30.43 -14.70
CA LEU A 347 -35.64 29.73 -15.59
C LEU A 347 -36.07 30.07 -17.02
N PRO A 348 -35.16 30.52 -17.91
CA PRO A 348 -35.52 30.81 -19.29
C PRO A 348 -36.10 29.52 -19.91
N THR A 349 -37.41 29.55 -20.17
CA THR A 349 -38.12 28.50 -20.90
C THR A 349 -37.58 28.48 -22.32
N GLY A 350 -36.61 27.60 -22.57
CA GLY A 350 -36.03 27.43 -23.89
C GLY A 350 -37.09 26.91 -24.86
N LYS A 351 -37.65 27.80 -25.68
CA LYS A 351 -38.35 27.42 -26.90
C LYS A 351 -37.37 26.61 -27.77
N ASN A 352 -37.81 25.45 -28.28
CA ASN A 352 -37.07 24.45 -29.08
C ASN A 352 -36.31 23.34 -28.33
N LEU A 353 -36.64 23.04 -27.06
CA LEU A 353 -36.02 21.96 -26.27
C LEU A 353 -36.79 20.62 -26.28
N GLU A 354 -37.76 20.44 -27.18
CA GLU A 354 -38.63 19.26 -27.16
C GLU A 354 -37.93 17.99 -27.67
N ASP A 355 -37.01 18.12 -28.63
CA ASP A 355 -36.30 16.99 -29.28
C ASP A 355 -34.87 16.74 -28.76
N LEU A 356 -34.48 17.38 -27.64
CA LEU A 356 -33.11 17.30 -27.14
C LEU A 356 -32.92 16.07 -26.24
N SER A 357 -32.36 14.98 -26.78
CA SER A 357 -32.04 13.77 -26.03
C SER A 357 -30.61 13.27 -26.30
N LEU A 358 -29.90 12.93 -25.23
CA LEU A 358 -28.62 12.24 -25.27
C LEU A 358 -28.79 10.83 -24.69
N PRO A 359 -27.97 9.84 -25.07
CA PRO A 359 -28.04 8.49 -24.49
C PRO A 359 -28.02 8.53 -22.94
N THR A 360 -28.94 7.79 -22.31
CA THR A 360 -29.11 7.81 -20.85
C THR A 360 -28.48 6.59 -20.20
N ILE A 361 -27.75 6.84 -19.12
CA ILE A 361 -27.10 5.86 -18.27
C ILE A 361 -27.65 6.02 -16.84
N LEU A 362 -28.22 4.95 -16.30
CA LEU A 362 -28.72 4.92 -14.92
C LEU A 362 -27.59 4.50 -13.97
N LEU A 363 -27.43 5.24 -12.88
CA LEU A 363 -26.53 4.89 -11.78
C LEU A 363 -27.38 4.63 -10.53
N SER A 364 -27.16 3.46 -9.93
CA SER A 364 -27.77 3.03 -8.68
C SER A 364 -26.68 2.36 -7.84
N HIS A 365 -26.81 2.31 -6.52
CA HIS A 365 -25.98 1.38 -5.74
C HIS A 365 -26.57 -0.04 -5.80
N VAL A 366 -27.89 -0.15 -5.64
CA VAL A 366 -28.63 -1.41 -5.62
C VAL A 366 -29.01 -1.82 -7.05
N PRO A 367 -28.73 -3.06 -7.48
CA PRO A 367 -29.05 -3.53 -8.83
C PRO A 367 -30.54 -3.54 -9.16
N LEU A 368 -30.88 -3.45 -10.45
CA LEU A 368 -32.26 -3.53 -10.92
C LEU A 368 -32.85 -4.94 -10.75
N TYR A 369 -34.18 -5.00 -10.60
CA TYR A 369 -34.88 -6.28 -10.50
C TYR A 369 -34.61 -7.18 -11.72
N ARG A 370 -34.37 -8.46 -11.45
CA ARG A 370 -34.21 -9.54 -12.43
C ARG A 370 -34.88 -10.79 -11.90
N ASP A 371 -35.17 -11.77 -12.75
CA ASP A 371 -35.74 -13.04 -12.28
C ASP A 371 -34.70 -13.87 -11.53
N ALA A 372 -35.15 -14.66 -10.56
CA ALA A 372 -34.29 -15.58 -9.83
C ALA A 372 -33.63 -16.56 -10.81
N GLY A 373 -32.32 -16.78 -10.67
CA GLY A 373 -31.54 -17.66 -11.53
C GLY A 373 -31.07 -17.03 -12.84
N THR A 374 -31.26 -15.72 -13.06
CA THR A 374 -30.70 -15.02 -14.21
C THR A 374 -29.16 -14.96 -14.09
N PRO A 375 -28.40 -15.62 -14.99
CA PRO A 375 -26.95 -15.70 -14.88
C PRO A 375 -26.28 -14.32 -15.09
N CYS A 376 -25.25 -14.04 -14.30
CA CYS A 376 -24.38 -12.86 -14.38
C CYS A 376 -23.33 -12.90 -15.49
N GLY A 377 -23.10 -14.08 -16.06
CA GLY A 377 -22.10 -14.27 -17.11
C GLY A 377 -20.72 -14.71 -16.60
N PRO A 378 -19.76 -14.84 -17.53
CA PRO A 378 -18.48 -15.54 -17.32
C PRO A 378 -17.48 -14.81 -16.45
N LEU A 379 -17.64 -13.51 -16.25
CA LEU A 379 -16.69 -12.66 -15.54
C LEU A 379 -16.93 -12.61 -14.02
N ARG A 380 -18.00 -13.23 -13.52
CA ARG A 380 -18.25 -13.40 -12.07
C ARG A 380 -17.23 -14.37 -11.46
N GLU A 381 -16.50 -13.92 -10.45
CA GLU A 381 -15.38 -14.67 -9.86
C GLU A 381 -15.86 -15.81 -8.95
N HIS A 382 -16.81 -15.52 -8.05
CA HIS A 382 -17.20 -16.45 -7.01
C HIS A 382 -17.83 -17.73 -7.60
N TRP A 383 -18.58 -17.58 -8.69
CA TRP A 383 -19.25 -18.69 -9.39
C TRP A 383 -19.23 -18.49 -10.90
N PRO A 384 -18.32 -19.15 -11.65
CA PRO A 384 -18.37 -19.10 -13.10
C PRO A 384 -19.62 -19.84 -13.62
N PRO A 385 -20.14 -19.47 -14.82
CA PRO A 385 -21.33 -20.05 -15.40
C PRO A 385 -21.25 -21.57 -15.52
N SER A 386 -22.32 -22.22 -15.07
CA SER A 386 -22.57 -23.63 -15.26
C SER A 386 -22.89 -23.90 -16.74
N LYS A 387 -22.51 -25.08 -17.21
CA LYS A 387 -22.73 -25.52 -18.59
C LYS A 387 -23.70 -26.70 -18.63
N ASN A 388 -24.56 -26.69 -19.64
CA ASN A 388 -25.39 -27.82 -20.03
C ASN A 388 -24.53 -29.00 -20.51
N ALA A 389 -25.15 -30.17 -20.71
CA ALA A 389 -24.47 -31.38 -21.18
C ALA A 389 -23.83 -31.22 -22.59
N ASP A 390 -24.35 -30.29 -23.39
CA ASP A 390 -23.84 -29.90 -24.71
C ASP A 390 -22.74 -28.81 -24.65
N GLY A 391 -22.40 -28.33 -23.45
CA GLY A 391 -21.36 -27.33 -23.20
C GLY A 391 -21.82 -25.87 -23.34
N THR A 392 -23.10 -25.60 -23.63
CA THR A 392 -23.62 -24.22 -23.66
C THR A 392 -23.85 -23.68 -22.25
N PRO A 393 -23.75 -22.36 -22.01
CA PRO A 393 -24.17 -21.78 -20.73
C PRO A 393 -25.64 -22.12 -20.43
N MET A 394 -25.94 -22.38 -19.16
CA MET A 394 -27.32 -22.58 -18.71
C MET A 394 -28.11 -21.27 -18.85
N GLU A 395 -29.35 -21.35 -19.35
CA GLU A 395 -30.24 -20.19 -19.45
C GLU A 395 -30.64 -19.67 -18.06
N LYS A 396 -30.83 -20.60 -17.11
CA LYS A 396 -31.07 -20.32 -15.70
C LYS A 396 -29.98 -21.00 -14.88
N ASP A 397 -29.19 -20.22 -14.16
CA ASP A 397 -28.09 -20.69 -13.31
C ASP A 397 -28.17 -19.99 -11.94
N ASP A 398 -28.81 -20.66 -10.98
CA ASP A 398 -28.95 -20.14 -9.61
C ASP A 398 -27.59 -19.98 -8.90
N ARG A 399 -26.52 -20.63 -9.37
CA ARG A 399 -25.18 -20.50 -8.77
C ARG A 399 -24.46 -19.24 -9.26
N ASN A 400 -24.56 -18.94 -10.55
CA ASN A 400 -23.95 -17.75 -11.15
C ASN A 400 -24.82 -16.49 -11.00
N ALA A 401 -26.12 -16.63 -10.76
CA ALA A 401 -27.04 -15.51 -10.56
C ALA A 401 -26.83 -14.79 -9.21
N LEU A 402 -27.24 -13.52 -9.15
CA LEU A 402 -27.49 -12.87 -7.87
C LEU A 402 -28.66 -13.55 -7.16
N SER A 403 -28.50 -13.78 -5.86
CA SER A 403 -29.62 -14.25 -5.04
C SER A 403 -30.62 -13.12 -4.83
N ILE A 404 -31.90 -13.37 -5.09
CA ILE A 404 -32.97 -12.41 -4.79
C ILE A 404 -33.36 -12.62 -3.33
N ALA A 405 -32.58 -12.03 -2.44
CA ALA A 405 -32.75 -12.12 -1.01
C ALA A 405 -32.78 -10.72 -0.38
N ARG A 406 -33.41 -10.66 0.79
CA ARG A 406 -33.42 -9.50 1.67
C ARG A 406 -33.05 -9.91 3.07
N GLY A 407 -32.44 -8.99 3.81
CA GLY A 407 -32.10 -9.21 5.22
C GLY A 407 -32.20 -7.91 6.01
N TYR A 408 -31.50 -7.88 7.14
CA TYR A 408 -31.49 -6.70 7.99
C TYR A 408 -30.70 -5.57 7.32
N GLN A 409 -31.40 -4.51 6.91
CA GLN A 409 -30.82 -3.32 6.27
C GLN A 409 -30.05 -3.58 4.97
N TYR A 410 -30.44 -4.60 4.19
CA TYR A 410 -29.96 -4.80 2.83
C TYR A 410 -30.97 -5.59 1.99
N GLN A 411 -30.89 -5.41 0.67
CA GLN A 411 -31.61 -6.19 -0.34
C GLN A 411 -30.82 -6.15 -1.65
N ASN A 412 -30.58 -7.33 -2.24
CA ASN A 412 -29.64 -7.48 -3.35
C ASN A 412 -30.13 -6.89 -4.68
N VAL A 413 -31.42 -6.59 -4.81
CA VAL A 413 -32.03 -5.99 -6.01
C VAL A 413 -33.19 -5.09 -5.62
N ILE A 414 -33.41 -4.01 -6.36
CA ILE A 414 -34.63 -3.19 -6.25
C ILE A 414 -35.85 -4.07 -6.59
N SER A 415 -37.02 -3.79 -6.03
CA SER A 415 -38.24 -4.55 -6.38
C SER A 415 -38.71 -4.31 -7.80
N ALA A 416 -39.48 -5.27 -8.33
CA ALA A 416 -39.95 -5.26 -9.72
C ALA A 416 -40.79 -4.02 -10.04
N ASP A 417 -41.70 -3.65 -9.13
CA ASP A 417 -42.59 -2.50 -9.31
C ASP A 417 -41.83 -1.17 -9.27
N LEU A 418 -40.89 -1.01 -8.35
CA LEU A 418 -40.03 0.17 -8.29
C LEU A 418 -39.10 0.25 -9.50
N THR A 419 -38.52 -0.87 -9.93
CA THR A 419 -37.68 -0.91 -11.14
C THR A 419 -38.48 -0.46 -12.36
N LYS A 420 -39.74 -0.92 -12.49
CA LYS A 420 -40.64 -0.49 -13.57
C LYS A 420 -40.97 1.00 -13.49
N ASP A 421 -41.24 1.52 -12.29
CA ASP A 421 -41.57 2.93 -12.05
C ASP A 421 -40.37 3.84 -12.42
N ILE A 422 -39.18 3.51 -11.92
CA ILE A 422 -37.91 4.20 -12.19
C ILE A 422 -37.62 4.24 -13.69
N THR A 423 -37.62 3.09 -14.36
CA THR A 423 -37.29 2.99 -15.78
C THR A 423 -38.30 3.71 -16.67
N THR A 424 -39.59 3.68 -16.30
CA THR A 424 -40.65 4.39 -17.04
C THR A 424 -40.53 5.91 -16.92
N LYS A 425 -40.23 6.43 -15.72
CA LYS A 425 -40.11 7.88 -15.50
C LYS A 425 -38.86 8.48 -16.13
N ILE A 426 -37.73 7.77 -16.04
CA ILE A 426 -36.46 8.22 -16.61
C ILE A 426 -36.49 8.13 -18.14
N GLY A 427 -37.05 7.06 -18.71
CA GLY A 427 -37.14 6.85 -20.15
C GLY A 427 -35.79 6.72 -20.87
N ASP A 428 -35.78 6.08 -22.04
CA ASP A 428 -34.63 5.95 -22.94
C ASP A 428 -33.30 5.50 -22.29
N ILE A 429 -33.37 4.68 -21.23
CA ILE A 429 -32.18 4.12 -20.58
C ILE A 429 -31.58 3.05 -21.50
N GLN A 430 -30.28 3.15 -21.78
CA GLN A 430 -29.53 2.14 -22.55
C GLN A 430 -28.64 1.28 -21.64
N TYR A 431 -28.02 1.91 -20.65
CA TYR A 431 -27.09 1.26 -19.73
C TYR A 431 -27.47 1.56 -18.28
N ALA A 432 -27.19 0.61 -17.38
CA ALA A 432 -27.30 0.80 -15.95
C ALA A 432 -26.04 0.30 -15.25
N PHE A 433 -25.60 0.98 -14.20
CA PHE A 433 -24.45 0.59 -13.38
C PHE A 433 -24.86 0.50 -11.90
N SER A 434 -24.49 -0.59 -11.25
CA SER A 434 -24.76 -0.89 -9.82
C SER A 434 -23.50 -1.32 -9.06
N GLY A 435 -23.49 -1.33 -7.71
CA GLY A 435 -22.31 -1.62 -6.88
C GLY A 435 -22.45 -2.74 -5.84
N ASP A 436 -23.63 -2.93 -5.24
CA ASP A 436 -23.89 -3.70 -4.00
C ASP A 436 -23.40 -5.18 -3.95
N ASP A 437 -23.20 -5.87 -5.08
CA ASP A 437 -22.88 -7.31 -5.08
C ASP A 437 -21.38 -7.63 -4.84
N HIS A 438 -20.51 -6.62 -4.89
CA HIS A 438 -19.05 -6.72 -4.79
C HIS A 438 -18.33 -7.55 -5.88
N ASP A 439 -19.05 -8.39 -6.64
CA ASP A 439 -18.56 -9.18 -7.78
C ASP A 439 -19.19 -8.70 -9.09
N TYR A 440 -18.55 -9.01 -10.21
CA TYR A 440 -19.02 -8.56 -11.51
C TYR A 440 -20.27 -9.32 -11.96
N CYS A 441 -21.26 -8.59 -12.47
CA CYS A 441 -22.44 -9.18 -13.07
C CYS A 441 -22.93 -8.37 -14.28
N GLU A 442 -23.16 -9.03 -15.41
CA GLU A 442 -23.73 -8.41 -16.61
C GLU A 442 -25.08 -9.05 -16.93
N VAL A 443 -26.13 -8.23 -17.03
CA VAL A 443 -27.49 -8.68 -17.36
C VAL A 443 -28.14 -7.70 -18.33
N VAL A 444 -28.93 -8.21 -19.27
CA VAL A 444 -29.72 -7.39 -20.20
C VAL A 444 -31.20 -7.46 -19.86
N HIS A 445 -31.77 -6.33 -19.44
CA HIS A 445 -33.17 -6.21 -19.08
C HIS A 445 -34.03 -5.83 -20.28
N ARG A 446 -34.78 -6.80 -20.82
CA ARG A 446 -35.68 -6.59 -21.97
C ARG A 446 -37.13 -6.26 -21.59
N ARG A 447 -37.49 -6.40 -20.31
CA ARG A 447 -38.86 -6.21 -19.82
C ARG A 447 -39.20 -4.77 -19.47
N TYR A 448 -38.19 -3.91 -19.34
CA TYR A 448 -38.35 -2.52 -18.95
C TYR A 448 -38.22 -1.59 -20.15
N PRO A 449 -38.87 -0.40 -20.12
CA PRO A 449 -38.67 0.62 -21.14
C PRO A 449 -37.19 0.96 -21.27
N SER A 450 -36.68 0.94 -22.50
CA SER A 450 -35.27 1.19 -22.79
C SER A 450 -35.13 1.99 -24.08
N GLY A 451 -34.00 2.67 -24.24
CA GLY A 451 -33.67 3.42 -25.46
C GLY A 451 -33.21 2.54 -26.63
N GLY A 452 -33.51 1.23 -26.62
CA GLY A 452 -32.99 0.27 -27.59
C GLY A 452 -33.42 -1.19 -27.34
N GLY A 453 -32.49 -2.13 -27.48
CA GLY A 453 -32.72 -3.58 -27.37
C GLY A 453 -32.85 -4.14 -25.94
N GLY A 454 -33.06 -3.28 -24.94
CA GLY A 454 -33.02 -3.59 -23.51
C GLY A 454 -31.97 -2.75 -22.77
N ILE A 455 -32.09 -2.67 -21.44
CA ILE A 455 -31.12 -2.00 -20.57
C ILE A 455 -29.98 -2.98 -20.26
N ARG A 456 -28.75 -2.66 -20.68
CA ARG A 456 -27.56 -3.44 -20.30
C ARG A 456 -27.10 -2.96 -18.92
N GLU A 457 -27.31 -3.79 -17.91
CA GLU A 457 -26.87 -3.51 -16.54
C GLU A 457 -25.54 -4.20 -16.24
N PHE A 458 -24.60 -3.44 -15.70
CA PHE A 458 -23.35 -3.92 -15.13
C PHE A 458 -23.33 -3.66 -13.62
N THR A 459 -23.25 -4.72 -12.82
CA THR A 459 -22.94 -4.62 -11.40
C THR A 459 -21.43 -4.68 -11.25
N GLU A 460 -20.89 -3.59 -10.72
CA GLU A 460 -19.47 -3.33 -10.64
C GLU A 460 -18.81 -4.06 -9.49
N LYS A 461 -17.58 -4.47 -9.72
CA LYS A 461 -16.78 -5.18 -8.72
C LYS A 461 -16.27 -4.20 -7.66
N SER A 462 -16.19 -4.65 -6.41
CA SER A 462 -15.60 -3.83 -5.34
C SER A 462 -14.13 -3.55 -5.62
N ILE A 463 -13.70 -2.31 -5.43
CA ILE A 463 -12.28 -1.93 -5.47
C ILE A 463 -11.53 -2.39 -4.22
N SER A 464 -12.25 -2.72 -3.15
CA SER A 464 -11.68 -3.21 -1.90
C SER A 464 -11.36 -4.71 -1.99
N TRP A 465 -10.27 -5.13 -1.36
CA TRP A 465 -9.94 -6.56 -1.19
C TRP A 465 -10.58 -7.19 0.05
N ALA A 466 -11.39 -6.40 0.77
CA ALA A 466 -12.27 -6.91 1.81
C ALA A 466 -13.52 -7.57 1.19
N MET A 467 -14.38 -8.14 2.04
CA MET A 467 -15.72 -8.62 1.66
C MET A 467 -15.84 -9.82 0.70
N GLY A 468 -14.83 -10.70 0.67
CA GLY A 468 -15.00 -12.09 0.20
C GLY A 468 -14.64 -12.34 -1.27
N VAL A 469 -14.25 -11.31 -2.02
CA VAL A 469 -13.77 -11.39 -3.40
C VAL A 469 -12.24 -11.43 -3.43
N ARG A 470 -11.61 -12.34 -4.20
CA ARG A 470 -10.14 -12.48 -4.20
C ARG A 470 -9.45 -11.44 -5.07
N LYS A 471 -10.02 -11.09 -6.22
CA LYS A 471 -9.42 -10.12 -7.15
C LYS A 471 -10.30 -8.88 -7.24
N PRO A 472 -10.06 -7.79 -6.49
CA PRO A 472 -10.87 -6.58 -6.59
C PRO A 472 -10.88 -6.00 -8.00
N GLY A 473 -11.77 -5.06 -8.29
CA GLY A 473 -11.79 -4.41 -9.59
C GLY A 473 -12.42 -3.04 -9.59
N PHE A 474 -12.34 -2.40 -10.75
CA PHE A 474 -13.10 -1.20 -11.09
C PHE A 474 -13.43 -1.28 -12.59
N SER A 475 -14.34 -0.46 -13.08
CA SER A 475 -14.63 -0.44 -14.52
C SER A 475 -14.30 0.88 -15.17
N LEU A 476 -13.89 0.78 -16.43
CA LEU A 476 -13.58 1.89 -17.29
C LEU A 476 -14.63 1.99 -18.39
N LEU A 477 -15.06 3.21 -18.65
CA LEU A 477 -15.98 3.54 -19.73
C LEU A 477 -15.30 4.52 -20.66
N SER A 478 -15.32 4.18 -21.94
CA SER A 478 -14.95 5.09 -23.01
C SER A 478 -16.21 5.57 -23.70
N LEU A 479 -16.46 6.89 -23.64
CA LEU A 479 -17.65 7.51 -24.22
C LEU A 479 -17.29 8.28 -25.47
N TYR A 480 -17.92 7.97 -26.60
CA TYR A 480 -17.74 8.70 -27.84
C TYR A 480 -19.10 8.96 -28.51
N ASN A 481 -19.58 10.19 -28.38
CA ASN A 481 -20.84 10.64 -28.97
C ASN A 481 -20.68 12.07 -29.50
N PRO A 482 -20.19 12.26 -30.75
CA PRO A 482 -20.05 13.59 -31.32
C PRO A 482 -21.42 14.19 -31.67
N ILE A 483 -21.69 15.39 -31.17
CA ILE A 483 -22.97 16.10 -31.34
C ILE A 483 -22.77 17.48 -31.97
N ASP A 484 -23.81 18.00 -32.62
CA ASP A 484 -23.86 19.36 -33.14
C ASP A 484 -24.25 20.39 -32.05
N ALA A 485 -24.27 21.68 -32.40
CA ALA A 485 -24.66 22.76 -31.48
C ALA A 485 -26.12 22.66 -30.98
N ASN A 486 -26.94 21.88 -31.67
CA ASN A 486 -28.33 21.60 -31.31
C ASN A 486 -28.47 20.26 -30.56
N GLY A 487 -27.36 19.62 -30.16
CA GLY A 487 -27.35 18.35 -29.43
C GLY A 487 -27.74 17.13 -30.25
N LYS A 488 -27.79 17.23 -31.59
CA LYS A 488 -28.07 16.10 -32.47
C LYS A 488 -26.77 15.36 -32.81
N PRO A 489 -26.78 14.01 -32.86
CA PRO A 489 -25.59 13.24 -33.20
C PRO A 489 -25.14 13.54 -34.63
N ILE A 490 -23.82 13.73 -34.84
CA ILE A 490 -23.22 14.03 -36.15
C ILE A 490 -23.16 12.78 -37.04
N HIS A 491 -22.96 11.61 -36.43
CA HIS A 491 -22.97 10.32 -37.11
C HIS A 491 -24.29 9.58 -36.88
N THR A 492 -24.73 8.80 -37.86
CA THR A 492 -26.00 8.06 -37.80
C THR A 492 -26.02 7.00 -36.69
N SER A 493 -27.20 6.88 -36.07
CA SER A 493 -27.56 6.18 -34.83
C SER A 493 -27.36 4.66 -34.75
N ALA A 494 -26.52 4.05 -35.59
CA ALA A 494 -26.26 2.61 -35.60
C ALA A 494 -24.98 2.18 -34.85
N GLU A 495 -24.14 3.13 -34.44
CA GLU A 495 -22.87 2.87 -33.77
C GLU A 495 -23.00 2.98 -32.24
N GLU A 496 -22.36 2.06 -31.52
CA GLU A 496 -22.34 2.02 -30.05
C GLU A 496 -21.55 3.23 -29.52
N THR A 497 -22.16 4.09 -28.69
CA THR A 497 -21.51 5.33 -28.19
C THR A 497 -20.74 5.15 -26.89
N LEU A 498 -20.74 3.93 -26.34
CA LEU A 498 -20.16 3.56 -25.05
C LEU A 498 -19.45 2.22 -25.16
N GLN A 499 -18.18 2.16 -24.74
CA GLN A 499 -17.45 0.91 -24.56
C GLN A 499 -17.12 0.75 -23.07
N HIS A 500 -17.37 -0.44 -22.53
CA HIS A 500 -17.13 -0.80 -21.13
C HIS A 500 -16.00 -1.83 -21.02
N HIS A 501 -15.16 -1.69 -19.99
CA HIS A 501 -14.06 -2.60 -19.72
C HIS A 501 -13.86 -2.80 -18.20
N LEU A 502 -13.93 -4.06 -17.75
CA LEU A 502 -13.63 -4.44 -16.37
C LEU A 502 -12.13 -4.57 -16.14
N CYS A 503 -11.63 -3.84 -15.14
CA CYS A 503 -10.25 -3.84 -14.70
C CYS A 503 -10.05 -4.64 -13.41
N LEU A 504 -9.33 -5.75 -13.49
CA LEU A 504 -9.05 -6.62 -12.34
C LEU A 504 -7.74 -6.24 -11.65
N MET A 505 -7.80 -6.13 -10.33
CA MET A 505 -6.70 -5.78 -9.46
C MET A 505 -6.08 -7.01 -8.78
N PRO A 506 -4.86 -6.88 -8.21
CA PRO A 506 -4.14 -8.02 -7.63
C PRO A 506 -4.84 -8.69 -6.45
N ASP A 507 -4.71 -10.02 -6.34
CA ASP A 507 -5.12 -10.79 -5.15
C ASP A 507 -4.15 -10.54 -3.99
N GLN A 508 -4.49 -9.56 -3.15
CA GLN A 508 -3.70 -9.18 -1.98
C GLN A 508 -3.52 -10.33 -0.99
N LEU A 509 -4.55 -11.16 -0.79
CA LEU A 509 -4.47 -12.32 0.10
C LEU A 509 -3.52 -13.39 -0.48
N GLY A 510 -3.55 -13.60 -1.79
CA GLY A 510 -2.61 -14.46 -2.51
C GLY A 510 -1.15 -14.00 -2.37
N ILE A 511 -0.91 -12.68 -2.43
CA ILE A 511 0.42 -12.10 -2.18
C ILE A 511 0.90 -12.42 -0.76
N PHE A 512 0.04 -12.25 0.25
CA PHE A 512 0.37 -12.59 1.64
C PHE A 512 0.61 -14.08 1.86
N ILE A 513 -0.17 -14.95 1.22
CA ILE A 513 0.06 -16.41 1.27
C ILE A 513 1.44 -16.75 0.70
N ASN A 514 1.83 -16.14 -0.42
CA ASN A 514 3.17 -16.33 -1.00
C ASN A 514 4.28 -15.87 -0.06
N TYR A 515 4.09 -14.76 0.67
CA TYR A 515 5.05 -14.33 1.70
C TYR A 515 5.16 -15.34 2.84
N ILE A 516 4.04 -15.92 3.30
CA ILE A 516 4.04 -16.95 4.35
C ILE A 516 4.78 -18.21 3.87
N LEU A 517 4.51 -18.67 2.64
CA LEU A 517 5.19 -19.83 2.06
C LEU A 517 6.70 -19.58 1.95
N LEU A 518 7.11 -18.39 1.50
CA LEU A 518 8.51 -17.99 1.43
C LEU A 518 9.15 -17.92 2.83
N LEU A 519 8.41 -17.50 3.85
CA LEU A 519 8.88 -17.50 5.25
C LEU A 519 9.14 -18.91 5.75
N VAL A 520 8.20 -19.84 5.54
CA VAL A 520 8.38 -21.26 5.91
C VAL A 520 9.59 -21.86 5.19
N PHE A 521 9.74 -21.60 3.90
CA PHE A 521 10.89 -22.03 3.11
C PHE A 521 12.22 -21.46 3.65
N THR A 522 12.23 -20.16 3.98
CA THR A 522 13.39 -19.46 4.53
C THR A 522 13.80 -20.05 5.88
N LEU A 523 12.85 -20.23 6.79
CA LEU A 523 13.11 -20.81 8.12
C LEU A 523 13.64 -22.23 7.99
N SER A 524 13.08 -23.04 7.08
CA SER A 524 13.55 -24.41 6.81
C SER A 524 15.00 -24.42 6.31
N CYS A 525 15.36 -23.56 5.36
CA CYS A 525 16.73 -23.42 4.87
C CYS A 525 17.71 -22.98 5.97
N LEU A 526 17.30 -22.06 6.84
CA LEU A 526 18.12 -21.58 7.95
C LEU A 526 18.30 -22.63 9.04
N LEU A 527 17.26 -23.44 9.33
CA LEU A 527 17.33 -24.57 10.25
C LEU A 527 18.32 -25.63 9.75
N LEU A 528 18.22 -26.02 8.47
CA LEU A 528 19.15 -26.98 7.85
C LEU A 528 20.59 -26.47 7.88
N ARG A 529 20.81 -25.17 7.59
CA ARG A 529 22.12 -24.55 7.71
C ARG A 529 22.65 -24.56 9.14
N ALA A 530 21.82 -24.22 10.12
CA ALA A 530 22.21 -24.24 11.53
C ALA A 530 22.58 -25.66 11.98
N GLY A 531 21.82 -26.67 11.53
CA GLY A 531 22.12 -28.09 11.76
C GLY A 531 23.47 -28.49 11.18
N HIS A 532 23.71 -28.16 9.91
CA HIS A 532 25.00 -28.44 9.26
C HIS A 532 26.19 -27.70 9.89
N MET A 533 25.99 -26.49 10.43
CA MET A 533 27.03 -25.75 11.17
C MET A 533 27.28 -26.34 12.57
N ALA A 534 26.24 -26.90 13.21
CA ALA A 534 26.38 -27.58 14.48
C ALA A 534 27.12 -28.93 14.35
N THR A 535 26.93 -29.64 13.24
CA THR A 535 27.69 -30.87 12.94
C THR A 535 29.10 -30.59 12.43
N ASN A 536 29.35 -29.40 11.86
CA ASN A 536 30.67 -28.97 11.39
C ASN A 536 31.12 -27.65 12.04
N PRO A 537 31.51 -27.64 13.33
CA PRO A 537 31.83 -26.41 14.06
C PRO A 537 32.92 -25.57 13.39
N GLN A 538 33.92 -26.19 12.75
CA GLN A 538 35.02 -25.47 12.10
C GLN A 538 34.60 -24.48 10.99
N LYS A 539 33.37 -24.59 10.47
CA LYS A 539 32.82 -23.69 9.44
C LYS A 539 31.98 -22.54 10.03
N SER A 540 31.69 -22.55 11.34
CA SER A 540 30.86 -21.57 12.02
C SER A 540 31.69 -20.35 12.48
N GLN A 541 31.10 -19.17 12.39
CA GLN A 541 31.67 -17.92 12.91
C GLN A 541 31.55 -17.80 14.44
N PHE A 542 30.71 -18.63 15.07
CA PHE A 542 30.51 -18.69 16.52
C PHE A 542 31.27 -19.85 17.18
N ALA A 543 31.84 -20.76 16.38
CA ALA A 543 32.82 -21.72 16.85
C ALA A 543 34.17 -21.03 17.03
N GLY A 544 34.70 -21.05 18.25
CA GLY A 544 36.08 -20.60 18.49
C GLY A 544 37.08 -21.52 17.77
N PRO A 545 38.29 -21.03 17.45
CA PRO A 545 39.32 -21.87 16.84
C PRO A 545 39.57 -23.12 17.69
N ASP A 546 39.86 -24.24 17.03
CA ASP A 546 40.46 -25.38 17.71
C ASP A 546 41.73 -24.89 18.39
N SER A 547 41.90 -25.31 19.64
CA SER A 547 42.96 -24.89 20.54
C SER A 547 44.31 -24.87 19.80
N PRO A 548 45.18 -23.86 19.98
CA PRO A 548 46.56 -24.03 19.55
C PRO A 548 47.12 -25.22 20.33
N LEU A 549 47.52 -26.28 19.61
CA LEU A 549 48.23 -27.45 20.12
C LEU A 549 49.66 -27.05 20.51
N LEU A 550 49.81 -26.19 21.51
CA LEU A 550 51.10 -25.82 22.09
C LEU A 550 51.01 -26.01 23.62
N PRO A 551 51.77 -26.96 24.19
CA PRO A 551 51.80 -27.16 25.64
C PRO A 551 52.55 -25.98 26.27
N THR A 552 51.85 -25.11 26.99
CA THR A 552 52.49 -24.16 27.89
C THR A 552 52.77 -24.88 29.21
N THR A 553 53.99 -25.39 29.36
CA THR A 553 54.51 -25.86 30.64
C THR A 553 54.70 -24.66 31.57
N TYR A 554 53.78 -24.43 32.51
CA TYR A 554 54.02 -23.83 33.83
C TYR A 554 52.74 -24.01 34.65
N GLY A 555 52.48 -25.26 35.06
CA GLY A 555 51.60 -25.55 36.18
C GLY A 555 52.45 -25.54 37.45
N ALA A 556 52.37 -24.46 38.23
CA ALA A 556 52.83 -24.47 39.60
C ALA A 556 51.66 -24.93 40.47
N ASP A 557 51.89 -26.07 41.13
CA ASP A 557 50.96 -26.75 42.00
C ASP A 557 50.52 -25.85 43.17
N LYS A 558 49.21 -25.75 43.35
CA LYS A 558 48.59 -25.50 44.66
C LYS A 558 47.42 -26.45 44.80
N GLU A 559 47.76 -27.70 45.09
CA GLU A 559 46.82 -28.65 45.67
C GLU A 559 46.39 -28.15 47.05
N LYS A 560 45.07 -28.12 47.25
CA LYS A 560 44.42 -27.77 48.51
C LYS A 560 44.13 -29.08 49.22
N CYS A 561 44.80 -29.33 50.35
CA CYS A 561 44.50 -30.42 51.27
C CYS A 561 43.01 -30.45 51.59
N SER A 562 42.36 -31.59 51.34
CA SER A 562 41.15 -32.02 52.03
C SER A 562 41.41 -33.38 52.64
N SER A 563 41.57 -33.38 53.95
CA SER A 563 41.69 -34.54 54.83
C SER A 563 40.37 -35.33 54.88
N SER A 564 40.45 -36.63 54.61
CA SER A 564 39.57 -37.62 55.22
C SER A 564 40.30 -38.97 55.18
N GLY A 565 40.75 -39.41 56.35
CA GLY A 565 41.42 -40.69 56.51
C GLY A 565 40.46 -41.87 56.46
N THR A 566 40.93 -42.99 55.93
CA THR A 566 40.63 -44.32 56.47
C THR A 566 41.76 -45.26 56.06
N SER A 567 42.20 -46.08 57.01
CA SER A 567 43.30 -47.02 56.90
C SER A 567 42.98 -48.22 56.01
N SER A 568 43.99 -48.75 55.33
CA SER A 568 44.63 -50.03 55.68
C SER A 568 45.33 -50.66 54.47
N ASP A 569 46.54 -51.11 54.77
CA ASP A 569 47.23 -52.30 54.25
C ASP A 569 47.99 -52.29 52.91
N ASP A 570 49.29 -52.48 53.12
CA ASP A 570 50.19 -53.44 52.47
C ASP A 570 50.92 -53.10 51.17
N GLY A 571 52.25 -53.23 51.29
CA GLY A 571 52.97 -54.11 50.38
C GLY A 571 54.02 -53.46 49.50
N LEU A 572 55.25 -53.40 50.01
CA LEU A 572 56.49 -53.26 49.24
C LEU A 572 56.52 -54.24 48.05
N THR A 573 57.01 -53.80 46.89
CA THR A 573 58.12 -54.47 46.18
C THR A 573 58.65 -53.68 44.99
N GLN A 574 59.95 -53.85 44.81
CA GLN A 574 60.87 -53.25 43.87
C GLN A 574 60.77 -53.81 42.43
N ASN A 575 61.43 -53.05 41.54
CA ASN A 575 62.15 -53.47 40.33
C ASN A 575 61.34 -53.92 39.11
N SER A 576 61.56 -53.19 38.01
CA SER A 576 62.18 -53.81 36.83
C SER A 576 62.66 -52.73 35.84
N TYR A 577 63.98 -52.65 35.68
CA TYR A 577 64.63 -52.20 34.45
C TYR A 577 64.19 -53.11 33.30
N THR A 578 63.96 -52.55 32.11
CA THR A 578 64.38 -53.17 30.84
C THR A 578 64.65 -52.10 29.80
N ASP A 579 65.90 -52.07 29.38
CA ASP A 579 66.43 -51.46 28.17
C ASP A 579 65.87 -52.13 26.90
N ILE A 580 66.30 -51.54 25.76
CA ILE A 580 66.49 -52.14 24.44
C ILE A 580 65.32 -51.91 23.45
N ASN A 581 65.45 -50.95 22.54
CA ASN A 581 66.08 -51.23 21.24
C ASN A 581 66.31 -49.99 20.37
N GLY A 582 67.51 -49.92 19.79
CA GLY A 582 67.97 -48.86 18.90
C GLY A 582 67.57 -49.06 17.45
N GLY A 583 67.63 -47.96 16.69
CA GLY A 583 67.39 -47.91 15.26
C GLY A 583 68.04 -46.68 14.61
N LYS A 584 69.36 -46.74 14.44
CA LYS A 584 70.23 -46.20 13.36
C LYS A 584 69.79 -44.89 12.66
N LEU A 585 70.52 -43.79 12.90
CA LEU A 585 71.67 -43.28 12.12
C LEU A 585 71.32 -42.69 10.73
N ALA A 586 71.39 -41.36 10.63
CA ALA A 586 72.04 -40.67 9.52
C ALA A 586 72.40 -39.24 9.94
N SER A 587 73.70 -38.97 10.09
CA SER A 587 74.29 -37.65 10.23
C SER A 587 74.92 -37.24 8.90
N ARG A 588 74.84 -35.96 8.55
CA ARG A 588 75.89 -35.18 7.85
C ARG A 588 75.50 -33.69 7.78
N PRO A 589 76.47 -32.76 7.68
CA PRO A 589 76.47 -31.54 8.47
C PRO A 589 76.41 -30.26 7.64
N SER A 590 76.09 -29.17 8.34
CA SER A 590 76.10 -27.79 7.86
C SER A 590 77.53 -27.23 7.74
N ALA A 591 77.88 -26.78 6.54
CA ALA A 591 78.87 -25.73 6.27
C ALA A 591 78.08 -24.58 5.58
N ALA A 592 78.35 -23.29 5.66
CA ALA A 592 79.59 -22.51 5.80
C ALA A 592 79.14 -21.06 6.22
N ARG A 593 79.75 -20.42 7.22
CA ARG A 593 80.85 -19.42 7.14
C ARG A 593 80.46 -17.99 6.65
N LYS A 594 80.79 -17.00 7.51
CA LYS A 594 81.43 -15.66 7.25
C LYS A 594 80.66 -14.65 6.37
N GLU A 595 80.73 -13.31 6.49
CA GLU A 595 81.57 -12.29 7.18
C GLU A 595 80.76 -10.95 7.15
N ARG A 596 80.70 -10.16 8.23
CA ARG A 596 81.34 -8.82 8.46
C ARG A 596 81.44 -7.84 7.27
N SER A 597 80.92 -6.61 7.46
CA SER A 597 81.65 -5.30 7.54
C SER A 597 80.73 -4.11 7.16
N VAL A 598 80.43 -3.17 8.08
CA VAL A 598 80.97 -1.79 8.22
C VAL A 598 80.75 -0.82 7.02
N SER A 599 79.95 0.23 7.30
CA SER A 599 79.80 1.65 6.84
C SER A 599 80.42 2.17 5.52
N PRO A 600 79.85 3.24 4.89
CA PRO A 600 80.06 4.65 5.31
C PRO A 600 78.76 5.51 5.27
N LEU A 601 78.51 6.56 6.07
CA LEU A 601 79.16 7.88 6.31
C LEU A 601 78.72 9.01 5.35
N GLY A 602 78.24 10.14 5.92
CA GLY A 602 77.89 11.44 5.31
C GLY A 602 76.49 11.92 5.78
N GLY A 603 76.30 12.89 6.68
CA GLY A 603 76.77 14.29 6.74
C GLY A 603 75.86 15.15 5.82
N TYR A 604 75.16 16.24 6.18
CA TYR A 604 75.18 17.27 7.23
C TYR A 604 73.78 17.96 7.27
N GLY A 605 73.45 18.69 8.36
CA GLY A 605 72.51 19.83 8.28
C GLY A 605 71.58 20.08 9.49
N LEU A 606 71.88 21.12 10.26
CA LEU A 606 71.03 21.87 11.24
C LEU A 606 71.17 23.38 10.88
N PRO A 607 70.39 24.36 11.42
CA PRO A 607 69.12 24.39 12.16
C PRO A 607 68.14 25.51 11.59
N PRO A 608 67.46 26.38 12.37
CA PRO A 608 66.07 26.36 12.93
C PRO A 608 65.23 27.56 12.38
N PRO A 609 64.34 28.30 13.11
CA PRO A 609 63.30 28.04 14.15
C PRO A 609 61.88 28.54 13.71
N ALA A 610 60.81 28.29 14.48
CA ALA A 610 59.71 29.27 14.68
C ALA A 610 58.61 28.78 15.66
N HIS A 611 58.38 29.60 16.69
CA HIS A 611 57.20 29.63 17.56
C HIS A 611 55.94 30.11 16.81
N LEU A 612 54.75 29.70 17.25
CA LEU A 612 53.83 30.54 18.05
C LEU A 612 52.48 29.84 18.33
N GLN A 613 52.19 29.73 19.63
CA GLN A 613 50.87 29.52 20.21
C GLN A 613 50.10 30.85 20.27
N GLN A 614 48.76 30.77 20.17
CA GLN A 614 47.83 31.82 20.61
C GLN A 614 46.73 31.09 21.45
N THR A 615 46.85 31.10 22.78
CA THR A 615 46.06 31.86 23.80
C THR A 615 44.54 31.64 23.73
N GLN A 616 43.84 31.29 24.81
CA GLN A 616 43.54 32.15 25.98
C GLN A 616 43.28 31.30 27.26
N ARG A 617 43.99 31.60 28.37
CA ARG A 617 43.56 32.28 29.63
C ARG A 617 42.49 31.49 30.42
N ALA A 618 42.68 31.15 31.70
CA ALA A 618 43.08 32.07 32.79
C ALA A 618 43.96 31.44 33.89
N ASN A 619 44.75 32.34 34.51
CA ASN A 619 45.65 32.20 35.66
C ASN A 619 44.91 31.75 36.94
N VAL A 620 45.56 31.22 38.00
CA VAL A 620 46.38 31.96 38.98
C VAL A 620 47.38 31.03 39.73
N TYR A 621 48.65 31.48 39.77
CA TYR A 621 49.75 31.36 40.76
C TYR A 621 49.55 30.44 42.00
N ARG A 622 50.55 29.71 42.55
CA ARG A 622 51.96 30.06 42.82
C ARG A 622 52.84 28.80 43.06
N VAL A 623 54.14 29.02 42.92
CA VAL A 623 55.33 28.14 42.81
C VAL A 623 55.89 27.78 44.24
N PRO A 624 57.06 27.13 44.46
CA PRO A 624 57.31 25.67 44.57
C PRO A 624 58.24 25.20 45.74
N LEU A 625 58.61 23.90 45.68
CA LEU A 625 59.90 23.26 46.05
C LEU A 625 60.26 23.01 47.55
N VAL A 626 60.35 21.70 47.84
CA VAL A 626 61.44 20.98 48.54
C VAL A 626 61.80 21.39 49.97
N SER A 627 61.50 20.50 50.92
CA SER A 627 62.42 20.07 52.00
C SER A 627 61.70 19.13 52.97
N HIS A 628 62.07 17.84 52.98
CA HIS A 628 62.52 17.12 54.18
C HIS A 628 62.57 15.61 53.95
N ALA A 629 63.75 15.08 54.24
CA ALA A 629 64.01 13.66 54.44
C ALA A 629 63.42 13.19 55.78
N GLY A 630 63.04 11.92 55.81
CA GLY A 630 63.01 11.09 57.02
C GLY A 630 61.73 11.15 57.83
N TYR A 631 60.82 10.19 57.62
CA TYR A 631 60.17 9.40 58.68
C TYR A 631 59.24 8.34 58.03
N TYR A 632 59.51 7.05 58.26
CA TYR A 632 58.59 5.96 57.97
C TYR A 632 57.80 5.62 59.25
N PRO A 633 56.47 5.59 59.18
CA PRO A 633 55.70 4.63 59.97
C PRO A 633 54.83 3.76 59.06
N ASP A 634 54.79 2.47 59.40
CA ASP A 634 54.08 1.40 58.71
C ASP A 634 52.66 1.77 58.27
N ARG A 635 52.34 1.45 57.00
CA ARG A 635 50.97 1.46 56.48
C ARG A 635 50.81 0.40 55.39
N ASP A 636 50.09 -0.64 55.79
CA ASP A 636 49.14 -1.48 55.07
C ASP A 636 49.37 -1.75 53.57
N GLU A 637 49.46 -3.05 53.29
CA GLU A 637 49.35 -3.69 51.98
C GLU A 637 48.34 -2.97 51.09
N ARG A 638 48.84 -2.26 50.07
CA ARG A 638 48.05 -1.88 48.91
C ARG A 638 48.43 -2.81 47.77
N ASP A 639 47.46 -3.66 47.44
CA ASP A 639 47.41 -4.54 46.30
C ASP A 639 47.97 -3.85 45.05
N LEU A 640 49.09 -4.39 44.56
CA LEU A 640 49.52 -4.19 43.18
C LEU A 640 48.47 -4.84 42.28
N GLU A 641 47.58 -4.01 41.75
CA GLU A 641 46.59 -4.34 40.73
C GLU A 641 47.33 -4.96 39.53
N LYS A 642 47.32 -6.29 39.45
CA LYS A 642 47.75 -7.02 38.26
C LYS A 642 46.87 -6.53 37.12
N VAL A 643 47.47 -5.85 36.15
CA VAL A 643 46.86 -5.52 34.86
C VAL A 643 46.47 -6.85 34.19
N GLY A 644 45.23 -7.26 34.44
CA GLY A 644 44.61 -8.40 33.79
C GLY A 644 44.39 -8.01 32.33
N VAL A 645 45.21 -8.57 31.44
CA VAL A 645 44.91 -8.59 30.01
C VAL A 645 43.51 -9.20 29.86
N PHE A 646 42.53 -8.36 29.54
CA PHE A 646 41.15 -8.76 29.32
C PHE A 646 41.08 -9.55 28.01
N VAL A 647 41.41 -10.84 28.07
CA VAL A 647 41.11 -11.77 26.99
C VAL A 647 39.59 -11.93 26.99
N ASP A 648 38.93 -11.39 25.97
CA ASP A 648 37.49 -11.54 25.72
C ASP A 648 37.16 -13.05 25.61
N LYS A 649 36.89 -13.70 26.75
CA LYS A 649 36.47 -15.11 26.85
C LYS A 649 35.03 -15.21 26.36
N ARG A 650 34.79 -15.01 25.06
CA ARG A 650 33.52 -15.39 24.44
C ARG A 650 33.33 -16.88 24.67
N LYS A 651 32.31 -17.24 25.47
CA LYS A 651 31.97 -18.62 25.80
C LYS A 651 31.86 -19.44 24.51
N ARG A 652 32.66 -20.50 24.40
CA ARG A 652 32.68 -21.44 23.27
C ARG A 652 31.32 -22.13 23.20
N LEU A 653 30.51 -21.83 22.19
CA LEU A 653 29.24 -22.51 21.98
C LEU A 653 29.52 -23.79 21.19
N LYS A 654 29.09 -24.93 21.72
CA LYS A 654 29.17 -26.25 21.05
C LYS A 654 27.79 -26.92 21.08
N GLY A 655 27.54 -27.79 20.11
CA GLY A 655 26.29 -28.56 20.02
C GLY A 655 25.05 -27.67 19.91
N LEU A 656 24.04 -27.95 20.74
CA LEU A 656 22.72 -27.31 20.68
C LEU A 656 22.77 -25.78 20.90
N LYS A 657 23.74 -25.29 21.68
CA LYS A 657 23.94 -23.84 21.91
C LYS A 657 24.52 -23.14 20.68
N LEU A 658 25.36 -23.83 19.89
CA LEU A 658 25.90 -23.32 18.64
C LEU A 658 24.82 -23.29 17.55
N PHE A 659 24.00 -24.35 17.49
CA PHE A 659 22.83 -24.43 16.62
C PHE A 659 21.89 -23.25 16.83
N TYR A 660 21.49 -23.01 18.08
CA TYR A 660 20.56 -21.93 18.42
C TYR A 660 21.14 -20.55 18.07
N ALA A 661 22.41 -20.30 18.40
CA ALA A 661 23.05 -19.03 18.09
C ALA A 661 23.20 -18.77 16.58
N GLU A 662 23.57 -19.78 15.78
CA GLU A 662 23.66 -19.66 14.32
C GLU A 662 22.29 -19.46 13.67
N PHE A 663 21.27 -20.19 14.15
CA PHE A 663 19.91 -20.05 13.66
C PHE A 663 19.37 -18.65 13.98
N GLN A 664 19.43 -18.24 15.25
CA GLN A 664 18.95 -16.94 15.71
C GLN A 664 19.65 -15.80 14.97
N TRP A 665 20.98 -15.84 14.82
CA TRP A 665 21.72 -14.81 14.10
C TRP A 665 21.34 -14.77 12.61
N SER A 666 21.20 -15.93 11.97
CA SER A 666 20.83 -16.00 10.56
C SER A 666 19.41 -15.47 10.32
N VAL A 667 18.47 -15.79 11.21
CA VAL A 667 17.09 -15.27 11.18
C VAL A 667 17.10 -13.75 11.36
N ILE A 668 17.77 -13.23 12.39
CA ILE A 668 17.84 -11.79 12.65
C ILE A 668 18.45 -11.05 11.45
N LYS A 669 19.51 -11.59 10.85
CA LYS A 669 20.16 -10.98 9.69
C LYS A 669 19.21 -10.87 8.49
N VAL A 670 18.49 -11.94 8.17
CA VAL A 670 17.53 -11.95 7.05
C VAL A 670 16.35 -11.04 7.38
N ALA A 671 15.73 -11.21 8.55
CA ALA A 671 14.58 -10.43 8.98
C ALA A 671 14.85 -8.92 8.99
N TYR A 672 16.00 -8.48 9.50
CA TYR A 672 16.35 -7.07 9.53
C TYR A 672 16.42 -6.47 8.12
N ALA A 673 17.06 -7.15 7.17
CA ALA A 673 17.17 -6.67 5.80
C ALA A 673 15.81 -6.66 5.08
N VAL A 674 15.02 -7.72 5.26
CA VAL A 674 13.71 -7.88 4.61
C VAL A 674 12.68 -6.90 5.16
N LEU A 675 12.59 -6.74 6.49
CA LEU A 675 11.65 -5.79 7.10
C LEU A 675 12.02 -4.34 6.78
N ALA A 676 13.31 -4.00 6.72
CA ALA A 676 13.75 -2.68 6.31
C ALA A 676 13.37 -2.39 4.84
N TRP A 677 13.58 -3.36 3.95
CA TRP A 677 13.20 -3.25 2.53
C TRP A 677 11.68 -3.17 2.34
N TYR A 678 10.93 -4.04 3.00
CA TYR A 678 9.47 -4.06 2.94
C TYR A 678 8.87 -2.77 3.52
N GLY A 679 9.38 -2.29 4.66
CA GLY A 679 8.99 -1.00 5.22
C GLY A 679 9.28 0.18 4.29
N PHE A 680 10.41 0.15 3.57
CA PHE A 680 10.71 1.13 2.53
C PHE A 680 9.71 1.06 1.37
N LEU A 681 9.36 -0.14 0.91
CA LEU A 681 8.37 -0.34 -0.14
C LEU A 681 6.98 0.17 0.26
N LEU A 682 6.57 0.00 1.52
CA LEU A 682 5.29 0.52 2.01
C LEU A 682 5.31 2.04 2.20
N TYR A 683 6.43 2.63 2.64
CA TYR A 683 6.54 4.07 2.84
C TYR A 683 6.57 4.88 1.54
N ARG A 684 7.28 4.37 0.53
CA ARG A 684 7.24 4.91 -0.84
C ARG A 684 6.04 4.36 -1.64
N GLY A 685 5.19 3.59 -0.95
CA GLY A 685 4.14 2.69 -1.45
C GLY A 685 3.19 3.36 -2.37
#